data_AF-G0MRN0-F1
#
_entry.id   AF-G0MRN0-F1
#
_cell.length_a   1.000
_cell.length_b   1.000
_cell.length_c   1.000
_cell.angle_alpha   90.00
_cell.angle_beta   90.00
_cell.angle_gamma   90.00
#
_symmetry.space_group_name_H-M   'P 1'
#
loop_
_entity.id
_entity.type
_entity.pdbx_description
1 polymer ?
#
loop_
_entity_poly.entity_id
_entity_poly.type
_entity_poly.pdbx_seq_one_letter_code
_entity_poly.pdbx_strand_id
1 'polypeptide(L)'
;MGKSFLFFILLLGSTTLAITDPQQKFLDEVNGARERYSNEYNVPDMHKLVWSDDLQEILSTLAFNESWPYARVIWRYTELDSYEGVTQKINDELETFLSENDKATALTHNTLHGLELLNPLQNVIACEEIPNDAETKLVCLVWNEELVKIIDPINWKGEWPFSRRMWRFCVFVSYQKQIDLIKNELDDLIGKSAEERKSKLAGMNTSRMGKLEVLNPRQSEIGCVRKWIDLNTISIVCLVGTRGQAELWDFDAKSTEEPGSACPENYKNDDGLCIPVDPTPVSIYGNRQDFMKQLNDVRRRYAKEYKIPNMHQLVWSEDLVKISESLGWVGSWPAARITWRFTKVWSYRNIIEYVDDIVEQLNRKTDEKKAEWIVDKQRGTARELELLNPLQTVVGCAEKIEVVTILSCLIGSEGSLTLFDFTKKSSAVPGSTCSKNYKNEDGLCVPDNAADVSYFGYREDFLSGVNELRRSIAKQYHIPNMHELKWHEDFVDTAQSDTWPSDHPSWRYTKIKSYRDLKTIEDEVNGFISKTDDEKKSFVTDNESLNGLELMNPEQTLIGCGKKKGEDNALTCLIGTQGTWPEVTFDSNSEVAPGSKCLKDYENTDGLCTFFSPTPPPPKKVIPQGGAPKRIERVTQRIPEAAAQQSDEKDEPDTATTKFSSYLMISFSIILFLY
;
A
#
# COMPACT_ATOMS: atom_id res chain seq x y z
N MET A 1 -18.20 59.74 -7.74
CA MET A 1 -19.24 58.70 -7.94
C MET A 1 -18.59 57.62 -8.79
N GLY A 2 -18.00 56.57 -8.22
CA GLY A 2 -18.66 55.29 -7.86
C GLY A 2 -18.72 54.39 -9.11
N LYS A 3 -18.15 53.18 -9.21
CA LYS A 3 -17.74 52.16 -8.23
C LYS A 3 -16.61 51.31 -8.86
N SER A 4 -15.57 50.97 -8.10
CA SER A 4 -14.59 49.94 -8.47
C SER A 4 -15.13 48.57 -8.03
N PHE A 5 -15.18 47.61 -8.94
CA PHE A 5 -15.42 46.21 -8.63
C PHE A 5 -14.06 45.52 -8.46
N LEU A 6 -13.67 45.25 -7.22
CA LEU A 6 -12.58 44.32 -6.91
C LEU A 6 -13.11 42.89 -7.09
N PHE A 7 -12.49 42.12 -7.98
CA PHE A 7 -12.64 40.67 -8.02
C PHE A 7 -11.64 40.05 -7.03
N PHE A 8 -12.16 39.49 -5.94
CA PHE A 8 -11.42 38.63 -5.03
C PHE A 8 -11.27 37.24 -5.67
N ILE A 9 -10.04 36.84 -6.00
CA ILE A 9 -9.72 35.45 -6.32
C ILE A 9 -9.35 34.77 -5.00
N LEU A 10 -10.25 33.91 -4.52
CA LEU A 10 -10.04 33.05 -3.35
C LEU A 10 -9.19 31.85 -3.80
N LEU A 11 -7.87 31.96 -3.62
CA LEU A 11 -6.94 30.84 -3.62
C LEU A 11 -7.04 30.16 -2.24
N LEU A 12 -7.77 29.05 -2.15
CA LEU A 12 -7.66 28.13 -1.01
C LEU A 12 -6.39 27.28 -1.21
N GLY A 13 -5.24 27.90 -0.96
CA GLY A 13 -4.05 27.15 -0.58
C GLY A 13 -4.24 26.69 0.87
N SER A 14 -4.07 25.40 1.13
CA SER A 14 -3.95 24.90 2.50
C SER A 14 -2.65 25.46 3.06
N THR A 15 -2.72 26.62 3.70
CA THR A 15 -1.63 27.19 4.46
C THR A 15 -1.57 26.43 5.77
N THR A 16 -0.64 25.50 5.91
CA THR A 16 -0.15 25.10 7.22
C THR A 16 0.29 26.40 7.91
N LEU A 17 -0.37 26.77 9.00
CA LEU A 17 -0.02 27.98 9.74
C LEU A 17 1.38 27.75 10.30
N ALA A 18 2.35 28.54 9.85
CA ALA A 18 3.69 28.44 10.41
C ALA A 18 3.63 28.78 11.90
N ILE A 19 4.17 27.88 12.74
CA ILE A 19 4.36 28.12 14.17
C ILE A 19 5.02 29.49 14.39
N THR A 20 4.49 30.27 15.33
CA THR A 20 5.03 31.61 15.61
C THR A 20 6.36 31.53 16.37
N ASP A 21 7.21 32.55 16.26
CA ASP A 21 8.49 32.59 16.98
C ASP A 21 8.34 32.37 18.51
N PRO A 22 7.32 32.93 19.20
CA PRO A 22 7.09 32.64 20.63
C PRO A 22 6.73 31.17 20.91
N GLN A 23 5.91 30.54 20.06
CA GLN A 23 5.52 29.14 20.20
C GLN A 23 6.71 28.20 19.95
N GLN A 24 7.53 28.49 18.95
CA GLN A 24 8.74 27.71 18.67
C GLN A 24 9.73 27.81 19.83
N LYS A 25 9.98 29.03 20.35
CA LYS A 25 10.84 29.24 21.52
C LYS A 25 10.32 28.49 22.76
N PHE A 26 9.02 28.55 23.01
CA PHE A 26 8.38 27.78 24.08
C PHE A 26 8.57 26.27 23.92
N LEU A 27 8.33 25.74 22.72
CA LEU A 27 8.49 24.32 22.42
C LEU A 27 9.94 23.86 22.64
N ASP A 28 10.91 24.67 22.22
CA ASP A 28 12.33 24.42 22.41
C ASP A 28 12.71 24.41 23.90
N GLU A 29 12.19 25.35 24.69
CA GLU A 29 12.40 25.42 26.14
C GLU A 29 11.82 24.21 26.87
N VAL A 30 10.59 23.80 26.55
CA VAL A 30 9.94 22.62 27.14
C VAL A 30 10.70 21.34 26.76
N ASN A 31 11.08 21.19 25.49
CA ASN A 31 11.86 20.04 25.06
C ASN A 31 13.26 20.01 25.69
N GLY A 32 13.90 21.16 25.86
CA GLY A 32 15.17 21.26 26.60
C GLY A 32 15.03 20.86 28.07
N ALA A 33 13.91 21.22 28.72
CA ALA A 33 13.60 20.74 30.07
C ALA A 33 13.42 19.21 30.07
N ARG A 34 12.60 18.67 29.18
CA ARG A 34 12.36 17.21 29.04
C ARG A 34 13.65 16.43 28.83
N GLU A 35 14.56 16.92 27.98
CA GLU A 35 15.86 16.31 27.75
C GLU A 35 16.74 16.31 29.01
N ARG A 36 16.82 17.44 29.72
CA ARG A 36 17.55 17.50 31.00
C ARG A 36 16.98 16.50 32.00
N TYR A 37 15.65 16.44 32.13
CA TYR A 37 14.98 15.55 33.07
C TYR A 37 15.12 14.07 32.72
N SER A 38 15.04 13.74 31.44
CA SER A 38 15.31 12.38 30.97
C SER A 38 16.71 11.92 31.37
N ASN A 39 17.71 12.79 31.20
CA ASN A 39 19.10 12.50 31.54
C ASN A 39 19.35 12.45 33.06
N GLU A 40 18.77 13.39 33.82
CA GLU A 40 19.01 13.49 35.27
C GLU A 40 18.35 12.34 36.05
N TYR A 41 17.16 11.90 35.61
CA TYR A 41 16.36 10.89 36.31
C TYR A 41 16.30 9.54 35.60
N ASN A 42 17.11 9.34 34.55
CA ASN A 42 17.10 8.14 33.70
C ASN A 42 15.68 7.74 33.27
N VAL A 43 14.97 8.67 32.62
CA VAL A 43 13.64 8.39 32.05
C VAL A 43 13.83 7.95 30.60
N PRO A 44 13.82 6.63 30.29
CA PRO A 44 14.20 6.12 28.97
C PRO A 44 13.21 6.51 27.87
N ASP A 45 11.92 6.63 28.21
CA ASP A 45 10.83 6.87 27.24
C ASP A 45 10.42 8.35 27.14
N MET A 46 11.35 9.29 27.28
CA MET A 46 11.03 10.72 27.16
C MET A 46 11.00 11.15 25.68
N HIS A 47 9.81 11.35 25.13
CA HIS A 47 9.68 11.85 23.75
C HIS A 47 9.81 13.37 23.66
N LYS A 48 10.28 13.89 22.53
CA LYS A 48 10.15 15.33 22.22
C LYS A 48 8.69 15.63 21.86
N LEU A 49 8.20 16.78 22.33
CA LEU A 49 6.94 17.34 21.90
C LEU A 49 7.09 17.99 20.53
N VAL A 50 6.11 17.79 19.67
CA VAL A 50 5.95 18.44 18.36
C VAL A 50 4.70 19.31 18.41
N TRP A 51 4.75 20.49 17.80
CA TRP A 51 3.57 21.36 17.72
C TRP A 51 2.49 20.76 16.80
N SER A 52 1.21 20.91 17.17
CA SER A 52 0.08 20.49 16.33
C SER A 52 -0.86 21.65 16.03
N ASP A 53 -0.97 21.96 14.74
CA ASP A 53 -1.91 22.96 14.23
C ASP A 53 -3.37 22.53 14.47
N ASP A 54 -3.67 21.23 14.39
CA ASP A 54 -5.01 20.67 14.65
C ASP A 54 -5.43 20.89 16.12
N LEU A 55 -4.53 20.65 17.08
CA LEU A 55 -4.79 20.95 18.48
C LEU A 55 -4.92 22.44 18.74
N GLN A 56 -4.16 23.26 18.02
CA GLN A 56 -4.26 24.72 18.13
C GLN A 56 -5.59 25.24 17.57
N GLU A 57 -6.06 24.70 16.44
CA GLU A 57 -7.37 25.03 15.88
C GLU A 57 -8.48 24.67 16.87
N ILE A 58 -8.40 23.47 17.49
CA ILE A 58 -9.29 23.08 18.57
C ILE A 58 -9.24 24.12 19.70
N LEU A 59 -8.07 24.48 20.20
CA LEU A 59 -7.92 25.49 21.26
C LEU A 59 -8.54 26.85 20.89
N SER A 60 -8.31 27.32 19.66
CA SER A 60 -8.79 28.62 19.16
C SER A 60 -10.32 28.70 19.04
N THR A 61 -10.99 27.55 18.89
CA THR A 61 -12.44 27.47 18.76
C THR A 61 -13.17 27.28 20.10
N LEU A 62 -12.44 27.13 21.21
CA LEU A 62 -13.02 26.92 22.53
C LEU A 62 -13.42 28.25 23.18
N ALA A 63 -14.72 28.45 23.41
CA ALA A 63 -15.22 29.56 24.22
C ALA A 63 -15.06 29.27 25.72
N PHE A 64 -14.16 29.98 26.40
CA PHE A 64 -13.82 29.72 27.82
C PHE A 64 -14.80 30.29 28.85
N ASN A 65 -15.71 31.17 28.43
CA ASN A 65 -16.60 31.91 29.35
C ASN A 65 -17.87 31.16 29.75
N GLU A 66 -18.07 29.93 29.28
CA GLU A 66 -19.13 29.05 29.77
C GLU A 66 -18.51 27.91 30.59
N SER A 67 -18.91 27.84 31.85
CA SER A 67 -18.46 26.88 32.88
C SER A 67 -18.13 25.50 32.29
N TRP A 68 -16.90 25.04 32.55
CA TRP A 68 -16.16 24.00 31.83
C TRP A 68 -16.09 22.63 32.57
N PRO A 69 -17.20 21.92 32.87
CA PRO A 69 -17.11 20.60 33.47
C PRO A 69 -16.73 19.49 32.47
N TYR A 70 -16.81 19.73 31.15
CA TYR A 70 -16.51 18.71 30.14
C TYR A 70 -15.04 18.69 29.70
N ALA A 71 -14.41 19.84 29.45
CA ALA A 71 -13.04 19.86 28.95
C ALA A 71 -11.95 19.71 30.04
N ARG A 72 -12.22 20.11 31.30
CA ARG A 72 -11.38 19.72 32.46
C ARG A 72 -11.32 18.20 32.71
N VAL A 73 -12.21 17.44 32.08
CA VAL A 73 -12.41 16.01 32.32
C VAL A 73 -11.87 15.16 31.16
N ILE A 74 -11.75 15.70 29.95
CA ILE A 74 -11.42 14.95 28.72
C ILE A 74 -9.98 15.20 28.26
N TRP A 75 -9.42 16.38 28.52
CA TRP A 75 -8.10 16.77 28.02
C TRP A 75 -7.04 16.78 29.12
N ARG A 76 -5.81 16.37 28.77
CA ARG A 76 -4.63 16.71 29.57
C ARG A 76 -4.16 18.08 29.15
N TYR A 77 -4.28 19.04 30.06
CA TYR A 77 -3.96 20.42 29.78
C TYR A 77 -3.19 21.04 30.94
N THR A 78 -2.41 22.06 30.62
CA THR A 78 -1.73 22.90 31.61
C THR A 78 -2.07 24.36 31.38
N GLU A 79 -2.22 25.11 32.47
CA GLU A 79 -2.40 26.55 32.45
C GLU A 79 -1.09 27.23 32.84
N LEU A 80 -0.63 28.11 31.97
CA LEU A 80 0.56 28.92 32.13
C LEU A 80 0.18 30.40 32.07
N ASP A 81 1.01 31.25 32.66
CA ASP A 81 0.76 32.69 32.63
C ASP A 81 1.13 33.30 31.28
N SER A 82 2.13 32.74 30.59
CA SER A 82 2.55 33.12 29.24
C SER A 82 3.42 32.03 28.61
N TYR A 83 3.85 32.25 27.35
CA TYR A 83 4.86 31.43 26.70
C TYR A 83 6.25 31.54 27.35
N GLU A 84 6.50 32.57 28.18
CA GLU A 84 7.78 32.78 28.85
C GLU A 84 7.79 32.22 30.28
N GLY A 85 8.97 31.80 30.74
CA GLY A 85 9.19 31.37 32.12
C GLY A 85 8.73 29.93 32.42
N VAL A 86 8.31 29.17 31.40
CA VAL A 86 7.83 27.78 31.57
C VAL A 86 8.86 26.87 32.24
N THR A 87 10.13 27.01 31.86
CA THR A 87 11.23 26.21 32.45
C THR A 87 11.35 26.45 33.95
N GLN A 88 11.23 27.71 34.39
CA GLN A 88 11.32 28.05 35.81
C GLN A 88 10.13 27.49 36.58
N LYS A 89 8.91 27.63 36.04
CA LYS A 89 7.70 27.01 36.61
C LYS A 89 7.83 25.49 36.74
N ILE A 90 8.33 24.81 35.71
CA ILE A 90 8.57 23.36 35.74
C ILE A 90 9.56 23.00 36.87
N ASN A 91 10.67 23.73 36.98
CA ASN A 91 11.69 23.46 37.99
C ASN A 91 11.16 23.70 39.41
N ASP A 92 10.48 24.82 39.64
CA ASP A 92 9.94 25.19 40.95
C ASP A 92 8.89 24.15 41.43
N GLU A 93 8.02 23.71 40.51
CA GLU A 93 7.02 22.67 40.78
C GLU A 93 7.66 21.29 41.01
N LEU A 94 8.73 20.97 40.28
CA LEU A 94 9.43 19.71 40.47
C LEU A 94 10.19 19.67 41.80
N GLU A 95 10.91 20.73 42.16
CA GLU A 95 11.58 20.82 43.46
C GLU A 95 10.57 20.68 44.60
N THR A 96 9.41 21.33 44.47
CA THR A 96 8.29 21.17 45.39
C THR A 96 7.85 19.71 45.47
N PHE A 97 7.58 19.08 44.32
CA PHE A 97 7.16 17.67 44.23
C PHE A 97 8.19 16.68 44.82
N LEU A 98 9.48 16.92 44.59
CA LEU A 98 10.57 16.08 45.08
C LEU A 98 10.80 16.24 46.59
N SER A 99 10.50 17.42 47.14
CA SER A 99 10.64 17.72 48.57
C SER A 99 9.50 17.17 49.44
N GLU A 100 8.37 16.81 48.85
CA GLU A 100 7.22 16.27 49.58
C GLU A 100 7.40 14.79 49.96
N ASN A 101 7.32 14.50 51.26
CA ASN A 101 7.43 13.14 51.81
C ASN A 101 6.27 12.23 51.41
N ASP A 102 5.11 12.80 51.08
CA ASP A 102 3.96 12.09 50.54
C ASP A 102 3.69 12.56 49.11
N LYS A 103 4.47 12.01 48.19
CA LYS A 103 4.37 12.29 46.75
C LYS A 103 2.96 12.05 46.19
N ALA A 104 2.16 11.21 46.85
CA ALA A 104 0.77 10.97 46.45
C ALA A 104 -0.16 12.11 46.84
N THR A 105 0.12 12.83 47.92
CA THR A 105 -0.59 14.05 48.31
C THR A 105 -0.14 15.25 47.44
N ALA A 106 1.15 15.35 47.10
CA ALA A 106 1.70 16.35 46.18
C ALA A 106 0.96 16.40 44.83
N LEU A 107 0.76 15.23 44.22
CA LEU A 107 0.08 15.04 42.93
C LEU A 107 -1.44 15.31 42.98
N THR A 108 -2.04 15.44 44.16
CA THR A 108 -3.49 15.73 44.30
C THR A 108 -3.79 17.21 44.48
N HIS A 109 -2.78 18.05 44.68
CA HIS A 109 -2.98 19.49 44.63
C HIS A 109 -3.06 19.94 43.17
N ASN A 110 -4.13 20.67 42.82
CA ASN A 110 -4.38 21.33 41.53
C ASN A 110 -3.34 22.44 41.22
N THR A 111 -2.06 22.24 41.55
CA THR A 111 -1.02 23.27 41.49
C THR A 111 0.25 22.81 40.79
N LEU A 112 0.34 21.56 40.31
CA LEU A 112 1.50 21.02 39.59
C LEU A 112 1.25 20.99 38.06
N HIS A 113 0.90 22.14 37.49
CA HIS A 113 0.51 22.27 36.10
C HIS A 113 1.70 22.16 35.13
N GLY A 114 2.88 22.68 35.49
CA GLY A 114 4.11 22.54 34.72
C GLY A 114 4.60 21.09 34.60
N LEU A 115 4.39 20.23 35.62
CA LEU A 115 4.82 18.83 35.54
C LEU A 115 4.10 18.00 34.46
N GLU A 116 2.90 18.39 34.03
CA GLU A 116 2.22 17.73 32.90
C GLU A 116 3.05 17.83 31.61
N LEU A 117 3.86 18.88 31.44
CA LEU A 117 4.77 19.05 30.29
C LEU A 117 5.98 18.10 30.32
N LEU A 118 6.20 17.40 31.43
CA LEU A 118 7.27 16.41 31.58
C LEU A 118 6.78 14.96 31.45
N ASN A 119 5.53 14.74 31.03
CA ASN A 119 5.04 13.37 30.87
C ASN A 119 5.80 12.66 29.73
N PRO A 120 6.47 11.52 29.99
CA PRO A 120 7.30 10.85 29.00
C PRO A 120 6.52 10.38 27.78
N LEU A 121 5.27 9.94 27.97
CA LEU A 121 4.42 9.33 26.93
C LEU A 121 3.75 10.33 25.98
N GLN A 122 4.04 11.63 26.13
CA GLN A 122 3.49 12.68 25.29
C GLN A 122 4.47 13.08 24.20
N ASN A 123 3.97 13.25 22.98
CA ASN A 123 4.77 13.64 21.81
C ASN A 123 4.16 14.77 20.97
N VAL A 124 2.96 15.25 21.30
CA VAL A 124 2.30 16.37 20.59
C VAL A 124 1.78 17.39 21.58
N ILE A 125 1.98 18.69 21.30
CA ILE A 125 1.50 19.82 22.10
C ILE A 125 0.91 20.92 21.22
N ALA A 126 -0.05 21.67 21.72
CA ALA A 126 -0.38 22.99 21.22
C ALA A 126 -0.81 23.89 22.38
N CYS A 127 -0.59 25.19 22.25
CA CYS A 127 -1.05 26.17 23.23
C CYS A 127 -1.72 27.35 22.56
N GLU A 128 -2.64 28.00 23.27
CA GLU A 128 -3.34 29.19 22.81
C GLU A 128 -3.55 30.15 23.99
N GLU A 129 -3.46 31.46 23.71
CA GLU A 129 -3.76 32.48 24.71
C GLU A 129 -5.26 32.69 24.79
N ILE A 130 -5.80 32.48 25.98
CA ILE A 130 -7.24 32.44 26.17
C ILE A 130 -7.64 33.54 27.17
N PRO A 131 -8.52 34.47 26.76
CA PRO A 131 -9.08 35.46 27.67
C PRO A 131 -9.96 34.79 28.72
N ASN A 132 -9.68 35.02 29.99
CA ASN A 132 -10.57 34.70 31.12
C ASN A 132 -11.02 36.04 31.75
N ASP A 133 -12.18 36.08 32.39
CA ASP A 133 -12.89 37.29 32.86
C ASP A 133 -12.07 38.24 33.78
N ALA A 134 -10.86 37.85 34.20
CA ALA A 134 -9.91 38.67 34.96
C ALA A 134 -8.49 38.77 34.35
N GLU A 135 -8.01 37.77 33.59
CA GLU A 135 -6.63 37.69 33.06
C GLU A 135 -6.58 36.83 31.78
N THR A 136 -5.60 37.05 30.90
CA THR A 136 -5.29 36.12 29.79
C THR A 136 -4.40 35.00 30.33
N LYS A 137 -4.75 33.74 30.06
CA LYS A 137 -3.92 32.57 30.42
C LYS A 137 -3.53 31.83 29.16
N LEU A 138 -2.30 31.32 29.14
CA LEU A 138 -1.87 30.40 28.10
C LEU A 138 -2.31 28.98 28.48
N VAL A 139 -3.14 28.35 27.64
CA VAL A 139 -3.60 26.98 27.85
C VAL A 139 -2.94 26.07 26.85
N CYS A 140 -2.27 25.02 27.34
CA CYS A 140 -1.60 24.02 26.50
C CYS A 140 -2.28 22.66 26.59
N LEU A 141 -2.53 22.00 25.46
CA LEU A 141 -3.00 20.62 25.33
C LEU A 141 -1.84 19.69 24.93
N VAL A 142 -1.81 18.47 25.46
CA VAL A 142 -0.78 17.48 25.12
C VAL A 142 -1.41 16.10 24.80
N TRP A 143 -1.09 15.46 23.65
CA TRP A 143 -1.99 14.46 23.02
C TRP A 143 -1.37 13.39 22.07
N ASN A 144 -2.18 12.38 21.66
CA ASN A 144 -1.99 11.46 20.51
C ASN A 144 -3.32 11.33 19.71
N GLU A 145 -3.35 11.81 18.47
CA GLU A 145 -4.58 12.16 17.73
C GLU A 145 -5.33 11.00 17.04
N GLU A 146 -4.62 10.00 16.52
CA GLU A 146 -5.23 8.96 15.66
C GLU A 146 -6.14 8.01 16.45
N LEU A 147 -5.79 7.68 17.69
CA LEU A 147 -6.54 6.71 18.50
C LEU A 147 -7.85 7.29 19.05
N VAL A 148 -7.95 8.61 19.25
CA VAL A 148 -9.19 9.21 19.77
C VAL A 148 -10.27 9.34 18.71
N LYS A 149 -9.90 9.55 17.44
CA LYS A 149 -10.84 9.47 16.30
C LYS A 149 -11.55 8.11 16.23
N ILE A 150 -10.91 7.04 16.72
CA ILE A 150 -11.50 5.69 16.83
C ILE A 150 -12.37 5.55 18.08
N ILE A 151 -11.94 6.08 19.23
CA ILE A 151 -12.58 5.81 20.53
C ILE A 151 -13.84 6.67 20.77
N ASP A 152 -13.84 7.91 20.28
CA ASP A 152 -14.88 8.89 20.59
C ASP A 152 -16.29 8.48 20.11
N PRO A 153 -16.49 7.99 18.86
CA PRO A 153 -17.81 7.59 18.37
C PRO A 153 -18.35 6.27 18.96
N ILE A 154 -17.57 5.53 19.77
CA ILE A 154 -17.98 4.21 20.25
C ILE A 154 -19.01 4.29 21.39
N ASN A 155 -20.12 3.54 21.22
CA ASN A 155 -21.15 3.32 22.24
C ASN A 155 -20.76 2.18 23.20
N TRP A 156 -20.51 2.51 24.47
CA TRP A 156 -20.02 1.59 25.51
C TRP A 156 -21.07 0.61 26.05
N LYS A 157 -22.34 0.83 25.72
CA LYS A 157 -23.45 -0.03 26.14
C LYS A 157 -23.82 -1.10 25.10
N GLY A 158 -23.23 -1.06 23.90
CA GLY A 158 -23.49 -2.01 22.80
C GLY A 158 -22.45 -3.14 22.69
N GLU A 159 -22.69 -4.10 21.78
CA GLU A 159 -21.67 -5.07 21.37
C GLU A 159 -20.56 -4.38 20.57
N TRP A 160 -19.31 -4.80 20.79
CA TRP A 160 -18.11 -4.21 20.20
C TRP A 160 -17.60 -5.06 19.03
N PRO A 161 -17.98 -4.76 17.77
CA PRO A 161 -17.60 -5.59 16.63
C PRO A 161 -16.09 -5.64 16.36
N PHE A 162 -15.29 -4.71 16.93
CA PHE A 162 -13.85 -4.57 16.67
C PHE A 162 -12.94 -4.95 17.85
N SER A 163 -13.49 -5.05 19.07
CA SER A 163 -12.71 -5.56 20.20
C SER A 163 -12.31 -7.00 19.90
N ARG A 164 -11.04 -7.36 20.14
CA ARG A 164 -10.45 -8.69 19.90
C ARG A 164 -10.07 -9.01 18.45
N ARG A 165 -10.18 -8.06 17.51
CA ARG A 165 -9.57 -8.17 16.17
C ARG A 165 -8.31 -7.32 16.06
N MET A 166 -8.45 -5.99 16.11
CA MET A 166 -7.30 -5.08 16.07
C MET A 166 -6.84 -4.62 17.45
N TRP A 167 -7.79 -4.44 18.38
CA TRP A 167 -7.54 -3.78 19.65
C TRP A 167 -8.10 -4.62 20.78
N ARG A 168 -7.37 -4.66 21.89
CA ARG A 168 -7.87 -5.04 23.19
C ARG A 168 -8.13 -3.78 24.00
N PHE A 169 -8.78 -3.90 25.15
CA PHE A 169 -9.02 -2.74 25.98
C PHE A 169 -9.08 -3.08 27.45
N CYS A 170 -8.63 -2.14 28.26
CA CYS A 170 -8.71 -2.17 29.70
C CYS A 170 -9.39 -0.91 30.23
N VAL A 171 -9.97 -1.02 31.42
CA VAL A 171 -10.67 0.06 32.09
C VAL A 171 -9.98 0.32 33.41
N PHE A 172 -9.62 1.58 33.62
CA PHE A 172 -9.00 2.08 34.83
C PHE A 172 -9.90 3.13 35.48
N VAL A 173 -9.87 3.20 36.81
CA VAL A 173 -10.66 4.21 37.56
C VAL A 173 -9.93 5.56 37.59
N SER A 174 -8.59 5.52 37.51
CA SER A 174 -7.68 6.67 37.50
C SER A 174 -6.33 6.24 36.91
N TYR A 175 -5.50 7.14 36.39
CA TYR A 175 -4.13 6.78 35.98
C TYR A 175 -3.27 6.44 37.21
N GLN A 176 -3.52 7.13 38.33
CA GLN A 176 -2.85 6.86 39.60
C GLN A 176 -3.24 5.47 40.14
N LYS A 177 -2.28 4.74 40.71
CA LYS A 177 -2.43 3.42 41.37
C LYS A 177 -2.76 2.22 40.47
N GLN A 178 -2.74 2.36 39.13
CA GLN A 178 -3.02 1.21 38.26
C GLN A 178 -1.85 0.23 38.17
N ILE A 179 -0.60 0.71 38.27
CA ILE A 179 0.57 -0.16 38.27
C ILE A 179 0.51 -1.16 39.43
N ASP A 180 0.16 -0.71 40.63
CA ASP A 180 0.02 -1.61 41.79
C ASP A 180 -1.14 -2.59 41.61
N LEU A 181 -2.24 -2.17 40.99
CA LEU A 181 -3.36 -3.05 40.68
C LEU A 181 -3.01 -4.08 39.59
N ILE A 182 -2.23 -3.69 38.58
CA ILE A 182 -1.70 -4.60 37.55
C ILE A 182 -0.75 -5.61 38.20
N LYS A 183 0.17 -5.15 39.06
CA LYS A 183 1.08 -6.01 39.82
C LYS A 183 0.32 -7.00 40.69
N ASN A 184 -0.67 -6.54 41.45
CA ASN A 184 -1.49 -7.43 42.28
C ASN A 184 -2.28 -8.47 41.44
N GLU A 185 -2.83 -8.07 40.28
CA GLU A 185 -3.50 -9.01 39.36
C GLU A 185 -2.51 -10.02 38.76
N LEU A 186 -1.27 -9.59 38.47
CA LEU A 186 -0.21 -10.44 37.96
C LEU A 186 0.30 -11.42 39.03
N ASP A 187 0.56 -10.95 40.26
CA ASP A 187 0.99 -11.77 41.39
C ASP A 187 -0.07 -12.80 41.78
N ASP A 188 -1.36 -12.44 41.76
CA ASP A 188 -2.47 -13.39 41.92
C ASP A 188 -2.45 -14.47 40.83
N LEU A 189 -2.14 -14.10 39.59
CA LEU A 189 -2.08 -15.06 38.49
C LEU A 189 -0.86 -15.98 38.62
N ILE A 190 0.31 -15.44 38.96
CA ILE A 190 1.56 -16.19 39.17
C ILE A 190 1.42 -17.15 40.35
N GLY A 191 0.73 -16.76 41.42
CA GLY A 191 0.55 -17.59 42.62
C GLY A 191 -0.40 -18.78 42.46
N LYS A 192 -1.06 -18.95 41.30
CA LYS A 192 -1.98 -20.06 41.03
C LYS A 192 -1.27 -21.31 40.50
N SER A 193 -1.91 -22.47 40.66
CA SER A 193 -1.43 -23.72 40.06
C SER A 193 -1.42 -23.65 38.53
N ALA A 194 -0.64 -24.51 37.86
CA ALA A 194 -0.55 -24.55 36.40
C ALA A 194 -1.93 -24.77 35.73
N GLU A 195 -2.75 -25.66 36.29
CA GLU A 195 -4.10 -25.96 35.83
C GLU A 195 -5.05 -24.76 36.00
N GLU A 196 -5.00 -24.07 37.14
CA GLU A 196 -5.79 -22.87 37.40
C GLU A 196 -5.37 -21.70 36.51
N ARG A 197 -4.06 -21.51 36.29
CA ARG A 197 -3.51 -20.53 35.36
C ARG A 197 -4.01 -20.81 33.95
N LYS A 198 -3.87 -22.05 33.47
CA LYS A 198 -4.34 -22.46 32.13
C LYS A 198 -5.83 -22.25 31.95
N SER A 199 -6.64 -22.58 32.96
CA SER A 199 -8.10 -22.34 32.94
C SER A 199 -8.43 -20.84 32.92
N LYS A 200 -7.73 -20.02 33.71
CA LYS A 200 -7.95 -18.57 33.79
C LYS A 200 -7.51 -17.87 32.49
N LEU A 201 -6.38 -18.27 31.92
CA LEU A 201 -5.87 -17.81 30.61
C LEU A 201 -6.79 -18.21 29.45
N ALA A 202 -7.30 -19.44 29.43
CA ALA A 202 -8.29 -19.88 28.45
C ALA A 202 -9.59 -19.05 28.53
N GLY A 203 -10.05 -18.74 29.75
CA GLY A 203 -11.18 -17.84 29.99
C GLY A 203 -10.90 -16.40 29.54
N MET A 204 -9.68 -15.90 29.79
CA MET A 204 -9.22 -14.56 29.38
C MET A 204 -9.10 -14.40 27.86
N ASN A 205 -8.75 -15.45 27.12
CA ASN A 205 -8.70 -15.42 25.65
C ASN A 205 -10.11 -15.21 25.04
N THR A 206 -11.16 -15.73 25.71
CA THR A 206 -12.57 -15.57 25.30
C THR A 206 -13.27 -14.36 25.91
N SER A 207 -12.64 -13.66 26.86
CA SER A 207 -13.19 -12.51 27.60
C SER A 207 -12.18 -11.33 27.67
N ARG A 208 -12.33 -10.37 28.60
CA ARG A 208 -11.36 -9.28 28.82
C ARG A 208 -10.30 -9.77 29.82
N MET A 209 -9.01 -9.47 29.61
CA MET A 209 -7.94 -9.77 30.58
C MET A 209 -7.88 -8.78 31.75
N GLY A 210 -8.86 -7.88 31.86
CA GLY A 210 -8.87 -6.87 32.91
C GLY A 210 -7.76 -5.85 32.71
N LYS A 211 -6.94 -5.63 33.74
CA LYS A 211 -5.81 -4.68 33.65
C LYS A 211 -4.58 -5.32 33.00
N LEU A 212 -4.50 -6.65 32.94
CA LEU A 212 -3.38 -7.38 32.33
C LEU A 212 -3.31 -7.22 30.79
N GLU A 213 -4.28 -6.57 30.17
CA GLU A 213 -4.27 -6.25 28.73
C GLU A 213 -3.05 -5.42 28.32
N VAL A 214 -2.53 -4.57 29.21
CA VAL A 214 -1.30 -3.78 28.95
C VAL A 214 -0.01 -4.59 29.03
N LEU A 215 -0.07 -5.83 29.52
CA LEU A 215 1.08 -6.73 29.63
C LEU A 215 1.13 -7.73 28.47
N ASN A 216 0.30 -7.58 27.43
CA ASN A 216 0.38 -8.47 26.28
C ASN A 216 1.61 -8.09 25.42
N PRO A 217 2.62 -8.97 25.31
CA PRO A 217 3.90 -8.67 24.67
C PRO A 217 3.79 -8.45 23.15
N ARG A 218 2.65 -8.76 22.53
CA ARG A 218 2.41 -8.53 21.10
C ARG A 218 1.76 -7.17 20.82
N GLN A 219 1.54 -6.36 21.84
CA GLN A 219 1.02 -5.00 21.72
C GLN A 219 2.18 -4.02 21.63
N SER A 220 2.06 -3.05 20.73
CA SER A 220 3.04 -1.99 20.49
C SER A 220 2.46 -0.59 20.65
N GLU A 221 1.15 -0.47 20.88
CA GLU A 221 0.41 0.79 20.90
C GLU A 221 -0.61 0.81 22.02
N ILE A 222 -0.81 1.99 22.61
CA ILE A 222 -1.82 2.24 23.62
C ILE A 222 -2.40 3.63 23.45
N GLY A 223 -3.73 3.75 23.56
CA GLY A 223 -4.43 5.02 23.52
C GLY A 223 -5.55 5.03 24.54
N CYS A 224 -5.62 6.05 25.38
CA CYS A 224 -6.54 6.10 26.50
C CYS A 224 -7.44 7.34 26.44
N VAL A 225 -8.73 7.18 26.72
CA VAL A 225 -9.68 8.28 26.86
C VAL A 225 -10.42 8.17 28.18
N ARG A 226 -10.85 9.29 28.74
CA ARG A 226 -11.77 9.30 29.89
C ARG A 226 -13.22 9.30 29.40
N LYS A 227 -14.03 8.32 29.82
CA LYS A 227 -15.43 8.18 29.38
C LYS A 227 -16.35 7.78 30.54
N TRP A 228 -17.60 8.22 30.44
CA TRP A 228 -18.67 7.78 31.32
C TRP A 228 -19.11 6.37 30.91
N ILE A 229 -18.93 5.40 31.81
CA ILE A 229 -19.36 4.00 31.56
C ILE A 229 -20.79 3.78 32.07
N ASP A 230 -21.20 4.54 33.09
CA ASP A 230 -22.58 4.64 33.57
C ASP A 230 -22.91 6.10 33.96
N LEU A 231 -24.10 6.34 34.53
CA LEU A 231 -24.59 7.69 34.86
C LEU A 231 -23.71 8.44 35.88
N ASN A 232 -22.89 7.73 36.67
CA ASN A 232 -22.15 8.30 37.81
C ASN A 232 -20.65 7.93 37.83
N THR A 233 -20.19 7.04 36.95
CA THR A 233 -18.83 6.52 36.95
C THR A 233 -18.08 6.97 35.72
N ILE A 234 -17.09 7.84 35.95
CA ILE A 234 -16.06 8.17 34.98
C ILE A 234 -14.93 7.16 35.10
N SER A 235 -14.51 6.56 33.99
CA SER A 235 -13.35 5.68 33.94
C SER A 235 -12.45 6.07 32.77
N ILE A 236 -11.18 5.75 32.88
CA ILE A 236 -10.24 5.78 31.77
C ILE A 236 -10.39 4.46 31.03
N VAL A 237 -10.63 4.53 29.73
CA VAL A 237 -10.61 3.36 28.88
C VAL A 237 -9.42 3.46 27.96
N CYS A 238 -8.58 2.44 28.00
CA CYS A 238 -7.42 2.32 27.12
C CYS A 238 -7.69 1.25 26.08
N LEU A 239 -7.49 1.58 24.81
CA LEU A 239 -7.26 0.62 23.76
C LEU A 239 -5.77 0.25 23.75
N VAL A 240 -5.50 -1.04 23.63
CA VAL A 240 -4.15 -1.59 23.53
C VAL A 240 -4.09 -2.39 22.22
N GLY A 241 -3.13 -2.09 21.37
CA GLY A 241 -2.99 -2.62 20.03
C GLY A 241 -1.55 -2.94 19.63
N THR A 242 -1.30 -3.49 18.46
CA THR A 242 -2.22 -3.61 17.32
C THR A 242 -2.82 -5.00 17.13
N ARG A 243 -2.83 -5.87 18.15
CA ARG A 243 -3.37 -7.23 18.03
C ARG A 243 -4.58 -7.44 18.93
N GLY A 244 -5.66 -7.99 18.39
CA GLY A 244 -6.84 -8.33 19.17
C GLY A 244 -6.71 -9.62 19.99
N GLN A 245 -5.74 -10.48 19.67
CA GLN A 245 -5.53 -11.76 20.36
C GLN A 245 -4.86 -11.56 21.72
N ALA A 246 -5.33 -12.28 22.74
CA ALA A 246 -4.72 -12.32 24.06
C ALA A 246 -3.71 -13.45 24.09
N GLU A 247 -2.44 -13.11 24.15
CA GLU A 247 -1.36 -14.06 24.38
C GLU A 247 -0.49 -13.49 25.49
N LEU A 248 -0.37 -14.22 26.59
CA LEU A 248 0.57 -13.93 27.66
C LEU A 248 1.69 -14.96 27.58
N TRP A 249 2.86 -14.63 28.11
CA TRP A 249 4.01 -15.54 28.11
C TRP A 249 3.74 -16.78 28.98
N ASP A 250 4.53 -17.82 28.74
CA ASP A 250 4.49 -19.03 29.56
C ASP A 250 4.95 -18.71 30.99
N PHE A 251 4.07 -18.94 31.97
CA PHE A 251 4.36 -18.72 33.38
C PHE A 251 5.03 -19.93 34.06
N ASP A 252 5.09 -21.07 33.37
CA ASP A 252 5.67 -22.33 33.84
C ASP A 252 7.12 -22.50 33.38
N ALA A 253 7.53 -21.81 32.30
CA ALA A 253 8.88 -21.85 31.77
C ALA A 253 9.53 -20.45 31.76
N LYS A 254 10.64 -20.30 32.50
CA LYS A 254 11.53 -19.15 32.23
C LYS A 254 12.16 -19.37 30.86
N SER A 255 11.91 -18.45 29.94
CA SER A 255 12.65 -18.44 28.68
C SER A 255 14.15 -18.41 28.96
N THR A 256 14.90 -19.21 28.21
CA THR A 256 16.37 -19.19 28.20
C THR A 256 16.92 -18.12 27.26
N GLU A 257 16.06 -17.48 26.47
CA GLU A 257 16.42 -16.44 25.52
C GLU A 257 16.57 -15.09 26.22
N GLU A 258 17.49 -14.26 25.74
CA GLU A 258 17.71 -12.93 26.30
C GLU A 258 16.50 -12.03 25.97
N PRO A 259 16.00 -11.23 26.93
CA PRO A 259 14.94 -10.26 26.68
C PRO A 259 15.27 -9.37 25.47
N GLY A 260 14.29 -9.19 24.58
CA GLY A 260 14.43 -8.42 23.34
C GLY A 260 15.33 -9.05 22.25
N SER A 261 15.86 -10.27 22.45
CA SER A 261 16.62 -10.96 21.39
C SER A 261 15.79 -11.36 20.16
N ALA A 262 14.46 -11.45 20.33
CA ALA A 262 13.51 -11.84 19.30
C ALA A 262 12.66 -10.67 18.78
N CYS A 263 13.22 -9.45 18.73
CA CYS A 263 12.46 -8.30 18.23
C CYS A 263 12.04 -8.47 16.77
N PRO A 264 10.79 -8.06 16.41
CA PRO A 264 10.34 -8.07 15.03
C PRO A 264 11.21 -7.20 14.12
N GLU A 265 11.12 -7.45 12.82
CA GLU A 265 11.75 -6.60 11.81
C GLU A 265 11.31 -5.14 11.98
N ASN A 266 12.24 -4.19 11.83
CA ASN A 266 12.09 -2.76 12.14
C ASN A 266 11.97 -2.41 13.63
N TYR A 267 12.21 -3.36 14.54
CA TYR A 267 12.34 -3.11 15.97
C TYR A 267 13.74 -3.48 16.44
N LYS A 268 14.22 -2.77 17.46
CA LYS A 268 15.47 -3.06 18.15
C LYS A 268 15.21 -3.33 19.62
N ASN A 269 16.09 -4.12 20.22
CA ASN A 269 16.10 -4.32 21.65
C ASN A 269 16.52 -3.03 22.36
N ASP A 270 15.75 -2.61 23.34
CA ASP A 270 16.07 -1.57 24.31
C ASP A 270 15.69 -2.06 25.70
N ASP A 271 16.71 -2.41 26.49
CA ASP A 271 16.60 -2.97 27.84
C ASP A 271 15.56 -4.10 28.00
N GLY A 272 15.49 -4.99 27.00
CA GLY A 272 14.59 -6.13 26.99
C GLY A 272 13.20 -5.86 26.39
N LEU A 273 12.92 -4.64 25.95
CA LEU A 273 11.73 -4.27 25.18
C LEU A 273 12.08 -4.08 23.70
N CYS A 274 11.11 -4.30 22.83
CA CYS A 274 11.26 -4.07 21.40
C CYS A 274 10.70 -2.71 21.03
N ILE A 275 11.58 -1.77 20.66
CA ILE A 275 11.20 -0.41 20.25
C ILE A 275 11.42 -0.21 18.74
N PRO A 276 10.62 0.63 18.05
CA PRO A 276 10.81 0.91 16.64
C PRO A 276 12.22 1.46 16.35
N VAL A 277 12.83 1.02 15.24
CA VAL A 277 14.11 1.57 14.76
C VAL A 277 13.96 3.01 14.28
N ASP A 278 12.79 3.35 13.69
CA ASP A 278 12.40 4.70 13.31
C ASP A 278 11.22 5.16 14.20
N PRO A 279 11.38 6.23 15.00
CA PRO A 279 10.36 6.73 15.91
C PRO A 279 9.30 7.62 15.23
N THR A 280 9.33 7.78 13.89
CA THR A 280 8.20 8.38 13.18
C THR A 280 6.91 7.63 13.51
N PRO A 281 5.74 8.31 13.61
CA PRO A 281 4.49 7.68 13.98
C PRO A 281 4.24 6.45 13.11
N VAL A 282 4.39 5.27 13.70
CA VAL A 282 4.04 4.03 13.00
C VAL A 282 2.54 4.09 12.83
N SER A 283 2.06 4.29 11.60
CA SER A 283 0.62 4.30 11.31
C SER A 283 -0.04 3.14 12.03
N ILE A 284 -1.11 3.41 12.77
CA ILE A 284 -1.87 2.39 13.52
C ILE A 284 -2.38 1.27 12.60
N TYR A 285 -2.50 1.56 11.30
CA TYR A 285 -2.87 0.61 10.26
C TYR A 285 -1.68 -0.21 9.75
N GLY A 286 -0.44 0.14 10.10
CA GLY A 286 0.79 -0.42 9.53
C GLY A 286 1.21 0.29 8.24
N ASN A 287 2.36 -0.07 7.68
CA ASN A 287 2.81 0.47 6.41
C ASN A 287 2.65 -0.54 5.26
N ARG A 288 2.55 -0.02 4.04
CA ARG A 288 2.35 -0.77 2.80
C ARG A 288 3.54 -1.71 2.49
N GLN A 289 4.76 -1.30 2.78
CA GLN A 289 5.96 -2.05 2.45
C GLN A 289 6.01 -3.36 3.25
N ASP A 290 5.80 -3.27 4.55
CA ASP A 290 5.73 -4.42 5.46
C ASP A 290 4.54 -5.31 5.14
N PHE A 291 3.39 -4.72 4.77
CA PHE A 291 2.24 -5.48 4.28
C PHE A 291 2.61 -6.36 3.10
N MET A 292 3.23 -5.78 2.07
CA MET A 292 3.58 -6.47 0.84
C MET A 292 4.64 -7.55 1.08
N LYS A 293 5.58 -7.29 1.99
CA LYS A 293 6.58 -8.27 2.41
C LYS A 293 5.91 -9.46 3.12
N GLN A 294 5.16 -9.20 4.18
CA GLN A 294 4.48 -10.23 4.97
C GLN A 294 3.49 -11.04 4.12
N LEU A 295 2.71 -10.37 3.27
CA LEU A 295 1.75 -11.01 2.39
C LEU A 295 2.43 -12.00 1.44
N ASN A 296 3.52 -11.60 0.79
CA ASN A 296 4.25 -12.47 -0.11
C ASN A 296 5.00 -13.60 0.62
N ASP A 297 5.48 -13.35 1.85
CA ASP A 297 6.08 -14.38 2.70
C ASP A 297 5.04 -15.46 3.08
N VAL A 298 3.82 -15.04 3.42
CA VAL A 298 2.70 -15.97 3.66
C VAL A 298 2.35 -16.76 2.40
N ARG A 299 2.24 -16.10 1.24
CA ARG A 299 1.99 -16.79 -0.05
C ARG A 299 3.06 -17.84 -0.34
N ARG A 300 4.34 -17.52 -0.11
CA ARG A 300 5.46 -18.47 -0.26
C ARG A 300 5.34 -19.65 0.71
N ARG A 301 5.05 -19.39 2.00
CA ARG A 301 4.84 -20.43 3.00
C ARG A 301 3.73 -21.40 2.58
N TYR A 302 2.56 -20.88 2.21
CA TYR A 302 1.43 -21.69 1.75
C TYR A 302 1.72 -22.43 0.45
N ALA A 303 2.46 -21.83 -0.48
CA ALA A 303 2.89 -22.51 -1.71
C ALA A 303 3.71 -23.77 -1.42
N LYS A 304 4.64 -23.69 -0.46
CA LYS A 304 5.46 -24.84 -0.04
C LYS A 304 4.68 -25.88 0.74
N GLU A 305 3.85 -25.43 1.68
CA GLU A 305 3.08 -26.29 2.58
C GLU A 305 2.01 -27.09 1.82
N TYR A 306 1.31 -26.47 0.88
CA TYR A 306 0.22 -27.07 0.11
C TYR A 306 0.61 -27.48 -1.31
N LYS A 307 1.90 -27.40 -1.66
CA LYS A 307 2.44 -27.85 -2.95
C LYS A 307 1.73 -27.19 -4.13
N ILE A 308 1.71 -25.85 -4.10
CA ILE A 308 1.01 -25.01 -5.09
C ILE A 308 2.01 -24.64 -6.21
N PRO A 309 1.82 -25.14 -7.44
CA PRO A 309 2.83 -25.00 -8.48
C PRO A 309 2.85 -23.62 -9.16
N ASN A 310 1.82 -22.78 -8.95
CA ASN A 310 1.62 -21.50 -9.62
C ASN A 310 1.22 -20.34 -8.68
N MET A 311 1.75 -20.29 -7.45
CA MET A 311 1.50 -19.17 -6.55
C MET A 311 2.30 -17.94 -6.99
N HIS A 312 1.65 -16.91 -7.52
CA HIS A 312 2.34 -15.69 -7.96
C HIS A 312 2.65 -14.76 -6.80
N GLN A 313 3.77 -14.04 -6.87
CA GLN A 313 4.00 -12.88 -6.02
C GLN A 313 2.99 -11.79 -6.37
N LEU A 314 2.44 -11.13 -5.34
CA LEU A 314 1.63 -9.94 -5.52
C LEU A 314 2.53 -8.70 -5.61
N VAL A 315 2.27 -7.86 -6.59
CA VAL A 315 2.87 -6.53 -6.77
C VAL A 315 1.83 -5.46 -6.44
N TRP A 316 2.27 -4.34 -5.87
CA TRP A 316 1.35 -3.24 -5.55
C TRP A 316 0.87 -2.55 -6.83
N SER A 317 -0.43 -2.32 -6.96
CA SER A 317 -1.05 -1.67 -8.12
C SER A 317 -1.76 -0.38 -7.72
N GLU A 318 -1.20 0.76 -8.14
CA GLU A 318 -1.83 2.07 -7.97
C GLU A 318 -3.13 2.19 -8.77
N ASP A 319 -3.30 1.42 -9.85
CA ASP A 319 -4.58 1.36 -10.55
C ASP A 319 -5.68 0.74 -9.67
N LEU A 320 -5.37 -0.34 -8.95
CA LEU A 320 -6.31 -0.95 -8.02
C LEU A 320 -6.60 -0.07 -6.81
N VAL A 321 -5.62 0.73 -6.35
CA VAL A 321 -5.85 1.74 -5.31
C VAL A 321 -6.88 2.77 -5.78
N LYS A 322 -6.65 3.40 -6.94
CA LYS A 322 -7.58 4.38 -7.52
C LYS A 322 -8.97 3.83 -7.75
N ILE A 323 -9.07 2.58 -8.24
CA ILE A 323 -10.35 1.89 -8.38
C ILE A 323 -10.99 1.69 -7.01
N SER A 324 -10.22 1.25 -6.00
CA SER A 324 -10.75 1.06 -4.65
C SER A 324 -11.28 2.39 -4.08
N GLU A 325 -10.55 3.49 -4.23
CA GLU A 325 -10.95 4.84 -3.78
C GLU A 325 -12.25 5.32 -4.44
N SER A 326 -12.45 5.07 -5.74
CA SER A 326 -13.64 5.53 -6.46
C SER A 326 -14.92 4.73 -6.14
N LEU A 327 -14.77 3.50 -5.62
CA LEU A 327 -15.91 2.64 -5.33
C LEU A 327 -16.67 3.11 -4.07
N GLY A 328 -17.98 3.31 -4.20
CA GLY A 328 -18.87 3.44 -3.04
C GLY A 328 -19.05 2.10 -2.29
N TRP A 329 -19.32 2.15 -0.98
CA TRP A 329 -19.65 0.96 -0.18
C TRP A 329 -21.00 0.35 -0.53
N VAL A 330 -21.94 1.20 -0.96
CA VAL A 330 -23.31 0.82 -1.29
C VAL A 330 -23.44 0.86 -2.81
N GLY A 331 -23.58 -0.30 -3.43
CA GLY A 331 -23.76 -0.41 -4.87
C GLY A 331 -23.36 -1.77 -5.43
N SER A 332 -23.72 -2.00 -6.69
CA SER A 332 -23.16 -3.10 -7.47
C SER A 332 -21.75 -2.71 -7.90
N TRP A 333 -20.79 -3.63 -7.80
CA TRP A 333 -19.46 -3.50 -8.37
C TRP A 333 -19.37 -4.43 -9.58
N PRO A 334 -19.65 -3.95 -10.81
CA PRO A 334 -19.81 -4.80 -11.97
C PRO A 334 -18.50 -5.50 -12.38
N ALA A 335 -17.36 -4.84 -12.16
CA ALA A 335 -16.03 -5.40 -12.45
C ALA A 335 -15.57 -6.42 -11.37
N ALA A 336 -16.14 -6.36 -10.16
CA ALA A 336 -15.80 -7.29 -9.10
C ALA A 336 -16.25 -8.71 -9.45
N ARG A 337 -15.35 -9.67 -9.26
CA ARG A 337 -15.45 -11.08 -9.67
C ARG A 337 -15.42 -11.31 -11.19
N ILE A 338 -15.08 -10.29 -11.97
CA ILE A 338 -14.76 -10.42 -13.40
C ILE A 338 -13.27 -10.18 -13.62
N THR A 339 -12.76 -9.02 -13.21
CA THR A 339 -11.36 -8.62 -13.44
C THR A 339 -10.56 -8.43 -12.14
N TRP A 340 -11.22 -8.48 -11.00
CA TRP A 340 -10.57 -8.45 -9.68
C TRP A 340 -11.49 -9.03 -8.62
N ARG A 341 -10.90 -9.45 -7.51
CA ARG A 341 -11.58 -9.83 -6.27
C ARG A 341 -11.28 -8.81 -5.18
N PHE A 342 -11.93 -8.92 -4.04
CA PHE A 342 -11.75 -7.96 -2.96
C PHE A 342 -11.87 -8.61 -1.59
N THR A 343 -11.19 -8.00 -0.63
CA THR A 343 -11.36 -8.27 0.78
C THR A 343 -11.35 -6.97 1.57
N LYS A 344 -11.96 -7.00 2.75
CA LYS A 344 -11.85 -5.93 3.73
C LYS A 344 -10.86 -6.39 4.78
N VAL A 345 -9.80 -5.63 4.98
CA VAL A 345 -8.86 -5.83 6.08
C VAL A 345 -8.91 -4.62 7.00
N TRP A 346 -8.63 -4.85 8.27
CA TRP A 346 -8.76 -3.79 9.27
C TRP A 346 -7.49 -2.96 9.36
N SER A 347 -6.35 -3.59 9.12
CA SER A 347 -5.03 -2.97 9.06
C SER A 347 -4.15 -3.80 8.13
N TYR A 348 -3.05 -3.23 7.70
CA TYR A 348 -1.93 -3.92 7.07
C TYR A 348 -1.22 -4.90 8.02
N ARG A 349 -1.49 -4.81 9.32
CA ARG A 349 -0.89 -5.66 10.34
C ARG A 349 -1.67 -6.95 10.54
N ASN A 350 -0.98 -7.98 11.03
CA ASN A 350 -1.55 -9.27 11.46
C ASN A 350 -2.26 -10.06 10.35
N ILE A 351 -2.00 -9.74 9.08
CA ILE A 351 -2.63 -10.44 7.96
C ILE A 351 -2.36 -11.95 8.03
N ILE A 352 -1.17 -12.32 8.48
CA ILE A 352 -0.74 -13.70 8.67
C ILE A 352 -1.68 -14.45 9.61
N GLU A 353 -2.02 -13.87 10.75
CA GLU A 353 -2.85 -14.50 11.78
C GLU A 353 -4.28 -14.72 11.28
N TYR A 354 -4.85 -13.73 10.59
CA TYR A 354 -6.21 -13.85 10.04
C TYR A 354 -6.29 -14.90 8.93
N VAL A 355 -5.26 -14.95 8.07
CA VAL A 355 -5.17 -15.98 7.05
C VAL A 355 -5.06 -17.36 7.70
N ASP A 356 -4.17 -17.52 8.69
CA ASP A 356 -3.97 -18.79 9.39
C ASP A 356 -5.23 -19.28 10.11
N ASP A 357 -5.97 -18.40 10.79
CA ASP A 357 -7.24 -18.73 11.44
C ASP A 357 -8.27 -19.29 10.45
N ILE A 358 -8.43 -18.65 9.28
CA ILE A 358 -9.40 -19.12 8.28
C ILE A 358 -8.94 -20.46 7.70
N VAL A 359 -7.66 -20.63 7.42
CA VAL A 359 -7.13 -21.91 6.93
C VAL A 359 -7.33 -23.02 7.96
N GLU A 360 -7.08 -22.76 9.25
CA GLU A 360 -7.32 -23.72 10.31
C GLU A 360 -8.81 -24.12 10.41
N GLN A 361 -9.71 -23.13 10.36
CA GLN A 361 -11.14 -23.37 10.35
C GLN A 361 -11.60 -24.22 9.16
N LEU A 362 -10.99 -24.03 7.98
CA LEU A 362 -11.25 -24.85 6.81
C LEU A 362 -10.66 -26.26 6.98
N ASN A 363 -9.45 -26.40 7.51
CA ASN A 363 -8.80 -27.69 7.74
C ASN A 363 -9.62 -28.60 8.69
N ARG A 364 -10.37 -28.02 9.63
CA ARG A 364 -11.29 -28.74 10.53
C ARG A 364 -12.56 -29.26 9.85
N LYS A 365 -12.85 -28.86 8.61
CA LYS A 365 -14.03 -29.31 7.84
C LYS A 365 -13.71 -30.55 6.99
N THR A 366 -14.74 -31.31 6.64
CA THR A 366 -14.62 -32.40 5.66
C THR A 366 -14.37 -31.84 4.27
N ASP A 367 -13.84 -32.67 3.37
CA ASP A 367 -13.50 -32.26 2.00
C ASP A 367 -14.75 -31.77 1.23
N GLU A 368 -15.92 -32.37 1.46
CA GLU A 368 -17.20 -31.94 0.87
C GLU A 368 -17.59 -30.55 1.36
N LYS A 369 -17.49 -30.29 2.68
CA LYS A 369 -17.81 -28.98 3.27
C LYS A 369 -16.84 -27.88 2.83
N LYS A 370 -15.57 -28.23 2.57
CA LYS A 370 -14.60 -27.30 1.99
C LYS A 370 -15.01 -26.94 0.55
N ALA A 371 -15.38 -27.92 -0.27
CA ALA A 371 -15.83 -27.68 -1.64
C ALA A 371 -17.10 -26.82 -1.68
N GLU A 372 -18.09 -27.12 -0.86
CA GLU A 372 -19.31 -26.30 -0.71
C GLU A 372 -18.98 -24.85 -0.32
N TRP A 373 -18.04 -24.66 0.63
CA TRP A 373 -17.60 -23.33 1.04
C TRP A 373 -16.96 -22.55 -0.10
N ILE A 374 -16.10 -23.18 -0.91
CA ILE A 374 -15.46 -22.53 -2.06
C ILE A 374 -16.51 -22.07 -3.08
N VAL A 375 -17.49 -22.93 -3.37
CA VAL A 375 -18.60 -22.62 -4.29
C VAL A 375 -19.43 -21.44 -3.77
N ASP A 376 -19.76 -21.43 -2.48
CA ASP A 376 -20.46 -20.30 -1.83
C ASP A 376 -19.69 -18.99 -1.97
N LYS A 377 -18.35 -19.02 -1.80
CA LYS A 377 -17.51 -17.82 -1.85
C LYS A 377 -17.21 -17.31 -3.25
N GLN A 378 -17.45 -18.08 -4.31
CA GLN A 378 -17.25 -17.60 -5.67
C GLN A 378 -18.06 -16.33 -5.98
N ARG A 379 -19.30 -16.25 -5.49
CA ARG A 379 -20.21 -15.11 -5.70
C ARG A 379 -19.98 -13.94 -4.74
N GLY A 380 -19.30 -14.20 -3.62
CA GLY A 380 -19.04 -13.23 -2.55
C GLY A 380 -17.56 -12.86 -2.46
N THR A 381 -17.09 -12.69 -1.22
CA THR A 381 -15.67 -12.59 -0.87
C THR A 381 -15.27 -13.81 -0.05
N ALA A 382 -14.10 -14.38 -0.33
CA ALA A 382 -13.44 -15.39 0.50
C ALA A 382 -12.73 -14.78 1.72
N ARG A 383 -13.01 -13.50 2.00
CA ARG A 383 -12.39 -12.71 3.06
C ARG A 383 -10.87 -12.65 2.88
N GLU A 384 -10.09 -12.76 3.95
CA GLU A 384 -8.64 -12.67 3.92
C GLU A 384 -7.98 -13.76 3.04
N LEU A 385 -8.67 -14.87 2.71
CA LEU A 385 -8.17 -15.88 1.77
C LEU A 385 -8.11 -15.40 0.30
N GLU A 386 -8.78 -14.30 -0.05
CA GLU A 386 -8.64 -13.69 -1.38
C GLU A 386 -7.17 -13.34 -1.68
N LEU A 387 -6.41 -13.01 -0.63
CA LEU A 387 -4.98 -12.70 -0.69
C LEU A 387 -4.09 -13.94 -0.94
N LEU A 388 -4.64 -15.16 -0.86
CA LEU A 388 -3.94 -16.41 -1.17
C LEU A 388 -4.37 -17.04 -2.49
N ASN A 389 -5.17 -16.36 -3.31
CA ASN A 389 -5.51 -16.86 -4.64
C ASN A 389 -4.24 -16.92 -5.52
N PRO A 390 -3.79 -18.11 -5.99
CA PRO A 390 -2.50 -18.28 -6.66
C PRO A 390 -2.34 -17.54 -7.97
N LEU A 391 -3.43 -17.32 -8.71
CA LEU A 391 -3.41 -16.70 -10.03
C LEU A 391 -3.40 -15.16 -9.99
N GLN A 392 -3.62 -14.59 -8.81
CA GLN A 392 -3.56 -13.14 -8.62
C GLN A 392 -2.11 -12.67 -8.61
N THR A 393 -1.84 -11.55 -9.26
CA THR A 393 -0.49 -10.99 -9.47
C THR A 393 -0.36 -9.56 -8.94
N VAL A 394 -1.48 -8.89 -8.66
CA VAL A 394 -1.48 -7.52 -8.15
C VAL A 394 -2.46 -7.33 -7.00
N VAL A 395 -2.16 -6.38 -6.12
CA VAL A 395 -3.05 -5.94 -5.04
C VAL A 395 -2.96 -4.42 -4.89
N GLY A 396 -4.07 -3.78 -4.57
CA GLY A 396 -4.10 -2.37 -4.20
C GLY A 396 -5.15 -2.16 -3.12
N CYS A 397 -4.78 -1.49 -2.04
CA CYS A 397 -5.69 -1.20 -0.93
C CYS A 397 -5.89 0.30 -0.78
N ALA A 398 -7.12 0.70 -0.50
CA ALA A 398 -7.48 2.07 -0.18
C ALA A 398 -8.18 2.13 1.17
N GLU A 399 -7.89 3.17 1.92
CA GLU A 399 -8.59 3.49 3.15
C GLU A 399 -10.00 3.96 2.85
N LYS A 400 -10.96 3.45 3.61
CA LYS A 400 -12.35 3.85 3.50
C LYS A 400 -12.93 4.11 4.88
N ILE A 401 -13.52 5.28 5.04
CA ILE A 401 -14.15 5.71 6.28
C ILE A 401 -15.62 5.27 6.22
N GLU A 402 -16.03 4.35 7.11
CA GLU A 402 -17.46 4.13 7.45
C GLU A 402 -17.75 4.79 8.81
N VAL A 403 -17.89 3.99 9.87
CA VAL A 403 -17.88 4.42 11.28
C VAL A 403 -16.44 4.40 11.85
N VAL A 404 -15.59 3.57 11.26
CA VAL A 404 -14.14 3.46 11.47
C VAL A 404 -13.47 3.28 10.11
N THR A 405 -12.17 3.61 10.01
CA THR A 405 -11.39 3.36 8.80
C THR A 405 -11.17 1.86 8.59
N ILE A 406 -11.47 1.36 7.39
CA ILE A 406 -11.25 -0.01 6.95
C ILE A 406 -10.43 0.04 5.67
N LEU A 407 -9.49 -0.89 5.49
CA LEU A 407 -8.77 -1.04 4.23
C LEU A 407 -9.58 -1.93 3.28
N SER A 408 -9.98 -1.35 2.16
CA SER A 408 -10.59 -2.07 1.04
C SER A 408 -9.48 -2.48 0.08
N CYS A 409 -9.09 -3.76 0.12
CA CYS A 409 -8.08 -4.33 -0.76
C CYS A 409 -8.73 -4.98 -1.97
N LEU A 410 -8.34 -4.55 -3.17
CA LEU A 410 -8.66 -5.19 -4.43
C LEU A 410 -7.47 -6.07 -4.85
N ILE A 411 -7.77 -7.25 -5.35
CA ILE A 411 -6.80 -8.26 -5.76
C ILE A 411 -7.07 -8.60 -7.23
N GLY A 412 -6.08 -8.39 -8.08
CA GLY A 412 -6.20 -8.58 -9.52
C GLY A 412 -5.12 -9.51 -10.07
N SER A 413 -5.28 -9.96 -11.30
CA SER A 413 -6.20 -9.47 -12.33
C SER A 413 -7.38 -10.39 -12.65
N GLU A 414 -7.62 -11.40 -11.83
CA GLU A 414 -8.62 -12.43 -12.12
C GLU A 414 -9.85 -12.22 -11.24
N GLY A 415 -11.04 -12.27 -11.84
CA GLY A 415 -12.28 -12.26 -11.09
C GLY A 415 -12.61 -13.59 -10.42
N SER A 416 -12.04 -14.69 -10.92
CA SER A 416 -12.34 -16.03 -10.45
C SER A 416 -11.65 -16.34 -9.11
N LEU A 417 -12.37 -17.03 -8.23
CA LEU A 417 -11.79 -17.55 -6.98
C LEU A 417 -11.18 -18.92 -7.28
N THR A 418 -9.86 -18.97 -7.39
CA THR A 418 -9.10 -20.20 -7.53
C THR A 418 -8.30 -20.39 -6.25
N LEU A 419 -8.77 -21.29 -5.38
CA LEU A 419 -8.01 -21.67 -4.18
C LEU A 419 -7.34 -23.02 -4.42
N PHE A 420 -6.24 -23.24 -3.72
CA PHE A 420 -5.48 -24.48 -3.76
C PHE A 420 -6.17 -25.59 -2.95
N ASP A 421 -5.72 -26.81 -3.17
CA ASP A 421 -6.23 -27.99 -2.48
C ASP A 421 -5.78 -28.00 -1.00
N PHE A 422 -6.73 -27.72 -0.10
CA PHE A 422 -6.50 -27.74 1.35
C PHE A 422 -6.29 -29.16 1.93
N THR A 423 -6.42 -30.23 1.14
CA THR A 423 -6.22 -31.61 1.64
C THR A 423 -4.75 -32.02 1.75
N LYS A 424 -3.81 -31.18 1.25
CA LYS A 424 -2.37 -31.45 1.21
C LYS A 424 -2.02 -32.75 0.46
N LYS A 425 -2.88 -33.20 -0.47
CA LYS A 425 -2.66 -34.40 -1.30
C LYS A 425 -1.86 -34.12 -2.57
N SER A 426 -1.69 -32.86 -2.95
CA SER A 426 -0.90 -32.46 -4.12
C SER A 426 0.55 -32.94 -4.00
N SER A 427 1.04 -33.55 -5.07
CA SER A 427 2.44 -33.93 -5.25
C SER A 427 3.21 -32.96 -6.15
N ALA A 428 2.60 -31.84 -6.53
CA ALA A 428 3.21 -30.87 -7.41
C ALA A 428 4.43 -30.19 -6.75
N VAL A 429 5.34 -29.68 -7.57
CA VAL A 429 6.51 -28.94 -7.08
C VAL A 429 6.13 -27.46 -7.00
N PRO A 430 6.30 -26.79 -5.84
CA PRO A 430 6.02 -25.37 -5.71
C PRO A 430 6.76 -24.54 -6.78
N GLY A 431 6.04 -23.64 -7.44
CA GLY A 431 6.56 -22.80 -8.52
C GLY A 431 6.90 -23.53 -9.83
N SER A 432 6.51 -24.80 -10.02
CA SER A 432 6.83 -25.52 -11.26
C SER A 432 6.01 -25.11 -12.49
N THR A 433 4.93 -24.36 -12.31
CA THR A 433 4.04 -23.93 -13.39
C THR A 433 3.79 -22.41 -13.32
N CYS A 434 4.87 -21.65 -13.11
CA CYS A 434 4.80 -20.19 -13.20
C CYS A 434 4.37 -19.73 -14.59
N SER A 435 3.59 -18.65 -14.65
CA SER A 435 3.14 -18.06 -15.92
C SER A 435 4.32 -17.46 -16.69
N LYS A 436 4.11 -17.16 -17.97
CA LYS A 436 5.08 -16.40 -18.79
C LYS A 436 5.43 -15.07 -18.11
N ASN A 437 6.70 -14.67 -18.18
CA ASN A 437 7.28 -13.48 -17.51
C ASN A 437 7.40 -13.61 -15.97
N TYR A 438 7.25 -14.84 -15.45
CA TYR A 438 7.51 -15.16 -14.04
C TYR A 438 8.48 -16.33 -13.94
N LYS A 439 9.35 -16.26 -12.94
CA LYS A 439 10.31 -17.29 -12.58
C LYS A 439 10.04 -17.82 -11.19
N ASN A 440 10.42 -19.08 -10.95
CA ASN A 440 10.31 -19.68 -9.64
C ASN A 440 11.43 -19.17 -8.72
N GLU A 441 11.06 -18.50 -7.64
CA GLU A 441 11.95 -18.17 -6.54
C GLU A 441 11.42 -18.82 -5.26
N ASP A 442 12.05 -19.94 -4.88
CA ASP A 442 11.77 -20.64 -3.62
C ASP A 442 10.28 -21.04 -3.47
N GLY A 443 9.67 -21.50 -4.56
CA GLY A 443 8.28 -21.97 -4.61
C GLY A 443 7.25 -20.88 -4.90
N LEU A 444 7.66 -19.61 -5.02
CA LEU A 444 6.81 -18.48 -5.41
C LEU A 444 7.15 -18.06 -6.85
N CYS A 445 6.14 -17.76 -7.66
CA CYS A 445 6.31 -17.24 -9.01
C CYS A 445 6.50 -15.73 -8.96
N VAL A 446 7.75 -15.29 -9.07
CA VAL A 446 8.19 -13.90 -8.99
C VAL A 446 8.30 -13.32 -10.40
N PRO A 447 7.81 -12.10 -10.66
CA PRO A 447 7.93 -11.49 -11.99
C PRO A 447 9.40 -11.29 -12.37
N ASP A 448 9.73 -11.47 -13.65
CA ASP A 448 11.08 -11.21 -14.15
C ASP A 448 11.47 -9.73 -13.95
N ASN A 449 10.48 -8.84 -14.08
CA ASN A 449 10.59 -7.42 -13.75
C ASN A 449 9.30 -6.93 -13.09
N ALA A 450 9.37 -6.48 -11.84
CA ALA A 450 8.21 -6.01 -11.09
C ALA A 450 7.58 -4.74 -11.69
N ALA A 451 8.35 -3.91 -12.41
CA ALA A 451 7.84 -2.69 -13.04
C ALA A 451 6.92 -2.96 -14.24
N ASP A 452 7.03 -4.14 -14.85
CA ASP A 452 6.22 -4.53 -16.01
C ASP A 452 4.89 -5.17 -15.59
N VAL A 453 4.73 -5.47 -14.29
CA VAL A 453 3.48 -6.05 -13.75
C VAL A 453 2.40 -4.99 -13.69
N SER A 454 1.36 -5.16 -14.50
CA SER A 454 0.18 -4.30 -14.51
C SER A 454 -1.10 -5.06 -14.15
N TYR A 455 -2.04 -4.36 -13.51
CA TYR A 455 -3.41 -4.84 -13.35
C TYR A 455 -4.04 -5.23 -14.69
N PHE A 456 -3.75 -4.49 -15.76
CA PHE A 456 -4.28 -4.78 -17.09
C PHE A 456 -3.53 -5.92 -17.80
N GLY A 457 -2.37 -6.35 -17.31
CA GLY A 457 -1.57 -7.44 -17.91
C GLY A 457 -0.39 -6.94 -18.73
N TYR A 458 0.25 -7.84 -19.46
CA TYR A 458 1.44 -7.55 -20.25
C TYR A 458 1.05 -7.09 -21.66
N ARG A 459 1.48 -5.89 -22.04
CA ARG A 459 1.18 -5.32 -23.36
C ARG A 459 1.80 -6.15 -24.50
N GLU A 460 2.96 -6.74 -24.27
CA GLU A 460 3.70 -7.55 -25.24
C GLU A 460 2.94 -8.84 -25.56
N ASP A 461 2.36 -9.48 -24.54
CA ASP A 461 1.54 -10.68 -24.70
C ASP A 461 0.25 -10.36 -25.47
N PHE A 462 -0.38 -9.21 -25.17
CA PHE A 462 -1.53 -8.73 -25.92
C PHE A 462 -1.21 -8.45 -27.38
N LEU A 463 -0.16 -7.67 -27.65
CA LEU A 463 0.23 -7.32 -29.01
C LEU A 463 0.59 -8.57 -29.82
N SER A 464 1.36 -9.49 -29.23
CA SER A 464 1.68 -10.77 -29.84
C SER A 464 0.41 -11.57 -30.13
N GLY A 465 -0.50 -11.68 -29.16
CA GLY A 465 -1.75 -12.41 -29.32
C GLY A 465 -2.67 -11.83 -30.40
N VAL A 466 -2.79 -10.51 -30.48
CA VAL A 466 -3.54 -9.81 -31.54
C VAL A 466 -2.92 -10.08 -32.90
N ASN A 467 -1.58 -10.02 -33.03
CA ASN A 467 -0.90 -10.32 -34.29
C ASN A 467 -1.04 -11.79 -34.71
N GLU A 468 -1.03 -12.74 -33.77
CA GLU A 468 -1.35 -14.14 -34.07
C GLU A 468 -2.79 -14.31 -34.56
N LEU A 469 -3.75 -13.63 -33.92
CA LEU A 469 -5.15 -13.65 -34.35
C LEU A 469 -5.30 -13.05 -35.76
N ARG A 470 -4.65 -11.91 -36.03
CA ARG A 470 -4.59 -11.30 -37.37
C ARG A 470 -4.03 -12.27 -38.41
N ARG A 471 -2.94 -12.98 -38.10
CA ARG A 471 -2.34 -13.99 -38.98
C ARG A 471 -3.31 -15.16 -39.24
N SER A 472 -3.95 -15.67 -38.19
CA SER A 472 -4.91 -16.77 -38.30
C SER A 472 -6.07 -16.41 -39.23
N ILE A 473 -6.68 -15.24 -39.02
CA ILE A 473 -7.79 -14.73 -39.84
C ILE A 473 -7.33 -14.48 -41.28
N ALA A 474 -6.15 -13.89 -41.48
CA ALA A 474 -5.63 -13.63 -42.81
C ALA A 474 -5.46 -14.92 -43.62
N LYS A 475 -4.98 -16.00 -42.98
CA LYS A 475 -4.88 -17.31 -43.61
C LYS A 475 -6.24 -17.94 -43.88
N GLN A 476 -7.12 -17.93 -42.90
CA GLN A 476 -8.43 -18.59 -42.98
C GLN A 476 -9.35 -17.93 -44.02
N TYR A 477 -9.28 -16.61 -44.17
CA TYR A 477 -10.16 -15.82 -45.04
C TYR A 477 -9.40 -15.14 -46.18
N HIS A 478 -8.19 -15.61 -46.49
CA HIS A 478 -7.43 -15.20 -47.67
C HIS A 478 -7.21 -13.68 -47.80
N ILE A 479 -6.93 -13.00 -46.68
CA ILE A 479 -6.75 -11.55 -46.65
C ILE A 479 -5.34 -11.20 -47.14
N PRO A 480 -5.18 -10.51 -48.28
CA PRO A 480 -3.89 -10.36 -48.93
C PRO A 480 -2.98 -9.29 -48.32
N ASN A 481 -3.52 -8.38 -47.52
CA ASN A 481 -2.82 -7.18 -47.04
C ASN A 481 -2.93 -7.00 -45.52
N MET A 482 -3.03 -8.07 -44.73
CA MET A 482 -3.08 -7.98 -43.27
C MET A 482 -1.69 -7.63 -42.70
N HIS A 483 -1.52 -6.44 -42.12
CA HIS A 483 -0.23 -6.01 -41.57
C HIS A 483 -0.05 -6.38 -40.10
N GLU A 484 1.18 -6.61 -39.69
CA GLU A 484 1.56 -6.71 -38.28
C GLU A 484 1.39 -5.35 -37.59
N LEU A 485 0.73 -5.34 -36.44
CA LEU A 485 0.66 -4.17 -35.58
C LEU A 485 1.94 -4.03 -34.77
N LYS A 486 2.49 -2.81 -34.71
CA LYS A 486 3.61 -2.44 -33.86
C LYS A 486 3.18 -1.45 -32.79
N TRP A 487 3.74 -1.59 -31.59
CA TRP A 487 3.49 -0.65 -30.51
C TRP A 487 4.04 0.74 -30.84
N HIS A 488 3.27 1.79 -30.54
CA HIS A 488 3.69 3.18 -30.75
C HIS A 488 3.34 4.03 -29.53
N GLU A 489 4.35 4.64 -28.89
CA GLU A 489 4.14 5.39 -27.63
C GLU A 489 3.33 6.68 -27.84
N ASP A 490 3.48 7.40 -28.96
CA ASP A 490 2.63 8.59 -29.23
C ASP A 490 1.13 8.25 -29.26
N PHE A 491 0.77 7.02 -29.63
CA PHE A 491 -0.62 6.56 -29.58
C PHE A 491 -1.07 6.27 -28.15
N VAL A 492 -0.16 5.83 -27.28
CA VAL A 492 -0.41 5.70 -25.85
C VAL A 492 -0.67 7.08 -25.24
N ASP A 493 0.22 8.04 -25.49
CA ASP A 493 0.07 9.41 -24.99
C ASP A 493 -1.23 10.06 -25.49
N THR A 494 -1.55 9.88 -26.78
CA THR A 494 -2.79 10.38 -27.37
C THR A 494 -4.03 9.68 -26.79
N ALA A 495 -3.98 8.36 -26.56
CA ALA A 495 -5.07 7.61 -25.93
C ALA A 495 -5.37 8.11 -24.51
N GLN A 496 -4.33 8.52 -23.79
CA GLN A 496 -4.44 9.02 -22.41
C GLN A 496 -4.93 10.48 -22.32
N SER A 497 -4.83 11.24 -23.42
CA SER A 497 -5.23 12.65 -23.49
C SER A 497 -6.71 12.87 -23.21
N ASP A 498 -7.02 13.96 -22.49
CA ASP A 498 -8.39 14.40 -22.18
C ASP A 498 -9.14 14.81 -23.46
N THR A 499 -8.43 15.41 -24.42
CA THR A 499 -8.96 15.84 -25.72
C THR A 499 -8.25 15.15 -26.86
N TRP A 500 -9.05 14.75 -27.86
CA TRP A 500 -8.53 14.22 -29.12
C TRP A 500 -8.63 15.28 -30.21
N PRO A 501 -7.68 15.33 -31.15
CA PRO A 501 -7.77 16.20 -32.31
C PRO A 501 -9.09 15.98 -33.05
N SER A 502 -9.79 17.07 -33.40
CA SER A 502 -11.06 17.01 -34.13
C SER A 502 -10.87 16.74 -35.63
N ASP A 503 -9.65 16.93 -36.15
CA ASP A 503 -9.33 16.74 -37.56
C ASP A 503 -9.00 15.27 -37.84
N HIS A 504 -9.70 14.70 -38.84
CA HIS A 504 -9.64 13.33 -39.34
C HIS A 504 -8.36 12.57 -38.95
N PRO A 505 -8.35 11.92 -37.77
CA PRO A 505 -7.14 11.28 -37.31
C PRO A 505 -6.79 10.12 -38.24
N SER A 506 -5.50 9.92 -38.50
CA SER A 506 -4.94 8.75 -39.20
C SER A 506 -5.03 7.48 -38.34
N TRP A 507 -6.01 7.39 -37.46
CA TRP A 507 -6.19 6.31 -36.51
C TRP A 507 -7.66 6.16 -36.15
N ARG A 508 -8.03 4.94 -35.76
CA ARG A 508 -9.30 4.55 -35.17
C ARG A 508 -9.06 4.17 -33.71
N TYR A 509 -10.13 3.93 -32.97
CA TYR A 509 -10.00 3.54 -31.57
C TYR A 509 -10.91 2.38 -31.20
N THR A 510 -10.50 1.65 -30.17
CA THR A 510 -11.32 0.64 -29.49
C THR A 510 -11.06 0.68 -28.00
N LYS A 511 -11.99 0.13 -27.21
CA LYS A 511 -11.86 0.02 -25.77
C LYS A 511 -11.75 -1.45 -25.38
N ILE A 512 -10.72 -1.78 -24.61
CA ILE A 512 -10.52 -3.10 -24.00
C ILE A 512 -10.52 -2.95 -22.49
N LYS A 513 -10.98 -3.96 -21.75
CA LYS A 513 -10.95 -3.91 -20.28
C LYS A 513 -9.57 -4.29 -19.74
N SER A 514 -8.83 -5.09 -20.49
CA SER A 514 -7.55 -5.69 -20.08
C SER A 514 -6.74 -6.14 -21.30
N TYR A 515 -5.41 -6.14 -21.20
CA TYR A 515 -4.52 -6.82 -22.16
C TYR A 515 -4.74 -8.34 -22.19
N ARG A 516 -5.52 -8.89 -21.26
CA ARG A 516 -5.93 -10.31 -21.25
C ARG A 516 -7.21 -10.59 -22.06
N ASP A 517 -7.87 -9.57 -22.61
CA ASP A 517 -9.18 -9.70 -23.28
C ASP A 517 -9.13 -10.32 -24.69
N LEU A 518 -8.03 -10.99 -25.06
CA LEU A 518 -7.86 -11.56 -26.41
C LEU A 518 -9.02 -12.50 -26.80
N LYS A 519 -9.57 -13.25 -25.83
CA LYS A 519 -10.69 -14.16 -26.09
C LYS A 519 -11.98 -13.41 -26.43
N THR A 520 -12.27 -12.33 -25.71
CA THR A 520 -13.42 -11.46 -25.99
C THR A 520 -13.32 -10.86 -27.39
N ILE A 521 -12.12 -10.40 -27.76
CA ILE A 521 -11.84 -9.87 -29.10
C ILE A 521 -12.07 -10.96 -30.16
N GLU A 522 -11.55 -12.16 -29.95
CA GLU A 522 -11.76 -13.30 -30.85
C GLU A 522 -13.25 -13.62 -31.04
N ASP A 523 -14.04 -13.63 -29.95
CA ASP A 523 -15.47 -13.90 -29.99
C ASP A 523 -16.25 -12.79 -30.72
N GLU A 524 -15.89 -11.52 -30.52
CA GLU A 524 -16.45 -10.38 -31.25
C GLU A 524 -16.18 -10.48 -32.75
N VAL A 525 -14.95 -10.82 -33.13
CA VAL A 525 -14.54 -11.00 -34.53
C VAL A 525 -15.30 -12.16 -35.17
N ASN A 526 -15.37 -13.31 -34.51
CA ASN A 526 -16.13 -14.46 -35.00
C ASN A 526 -17.63 -14.13 -35.15
N GLY A 527 -18.18 -13.40 -34.18
CA GLY A 527 -19.55 -12.89 -34.23
C GLY A 527 -19.79 -12.01 -35.45
N PHE A 528 -18.87 -11.10 -35.77
CA PHE A 528 -18.96 -10.27 -36.98
C PHE A 528 -18.85 -11.10 -38.26
N ILE A 529 -17.90 -12.03 -38.34
CA ILE A 529 -17.68 -12.85 -39.54
C ILE A 529 -18.91 -13.71 -39.87
N SER A 530 -19.63 -14.17 -38.86
CA SER A 530 -20.84 -14.99 -39.02
C SER A 530 -22.05 -14.26 -39.62
N LYS A 531 -22.02 -12.92 -39.68
CA LYS A 531 -23.09 -12.08 -40.24
C LYS A 531 -23.18 -12.18 -41.76
N THR A 532 -24.36 -11.90 -42.30
CA THR A 532 -24.56 -11.71 -43.74
C THR A 532 -23.83 -10.45 -44.25
N ASP A 533 -23.60 -10.35 -45.55
CA ASP A 533 -22.86 -9.21 -46.12
C ASP A 533 -23.58 -7.86 -45.91
N ASP A 534 -24.92 -7.86 -45.98
CA ASP A 534 -25.72 -6.67 -45.70
C ASP A 534 -25.60 -6.23 -44.23
N GLU A 535 -25.62 -7.19 -43.29
CA GLU A 535 -25.43 -6.93 -41.86
C GLU A 535 -24.00 -6.45 -41.54
N LYS A 536 -22.98 -7.01 -42.20
CA LYS A 536 -21.59 -6.56 -42.08
C LYS A 536 -21.45 -5.11 -42.52
N LYS A 537 -22.04 -4.77 -43.66
CA LYS A 537 -22.00 -3.41 -44.21
C LYS A 537 -22.68 -2.40 -43.28
N SER A 538 -23.89 -2.71 -42.80
CA SER A 538 -24.58 -1.88 -41.80
C SER A 538 -23.77 -1.74 -40.51
N PHE A 539 -23.18 -2.83 -40.00
CA PHE A 539 -22.39 -2.79 -38.78
C PHE A 539 -21.18 -1.84 -38.89
N VAL A 540 -20.49 -1.83 -40.04
CA VAL A 540 -19.35 -0.94 -40.29
C VAL A 540 -19.77 0.53 -40.44
N THR A 541 -20.92 0.80 -41.08
CA THR A 541 -21.36 2.19 -41.33
C THR A 541 -21.98 2.85 -40.10
N ASP A 542 -22.61 2.07 -39.23
CA ASP A 542 -23.47 2.62 -38.17
C ASP A 542 -22.71 2.87 -36.86
N ASN A 543 -21.45 2.44 -36.77
CA ASN A 543 -20.67 2.48 -35.53
C ASN A 543 -19.40 3.32 -35.68
N GLU A 544 -19.18 4.22 -34.72
CA GLU A 544 -17.97 5.06 -34.64
C GLU A 544 -16.72 4.20 -34.32
N SER A 545 -16.88 3.21 -33.44
CA SER A 545 -15.89 2.19 -33.11
C SER A 545 -16.46 0.79 -33.32
N LEU A 546 -15.69 -0.08 -33.94
CA LEU A 546 -16.07 -1.47 -34.24
C LEU A 546 -15.63 -2.46 -33.13
N ASN A 547 -15.32 -1.96 -31.93
CA ASN A 547 -14.85 -2.75 -30.79
C ASN A 547 -13.61 -3.60 -31.16
N GLY A 548 -13.54 -4.87 -30.76
CA GLY A 548 -12.42 -5.76 -31.05
C GLY A 548 -12.14 -5.95 -32.54
N LEU A 549 -13.13 -5.70 -33.40
CA LEU A 549 -12.94 -5.74 -34.85
C LEU A 549 -11.97 -4.67 -35.34
N GLU A 550 -11.84 -3.53 -34.67
CA GLU A 550 -10.86 -2.47 -35.01
C GLU A 550 -9.43 -3.03 -35.13
N LEU A 551 -9.10 -4.02 -34.29
CA LEU A 551 -7.81 -4.70 -34.26
C LEU A 551 -7.57 -5.62 -35.45
N MET A 552 -8.58 -5.88 -36.29
CA MET A 552 -8.52 -6.74 -37.47
C MET A 552 -8.52 -5.97 -38.79
N ASN A 553 -8.43 -4.63 -38.74
CA ASN A 553 -8.28 -3.83 -39.96
C ASN A 553 -6.92 -4.13 -40.62
N PRO A 554 -6.89 -4.67 -41.86
CA PRO A 554 -5.67 -5.13 -42.49
C PRO A 554 -4.67 -4.00 -42.80
N GLU A 555 -5.15 -2.77 -43.00
CA GLU A 555 -4.31 -1.63 -43.39
C GLU A 555 -3.63 -0.93 -42.21
N GLN A 556 -3.96 -1.32 -40.98
CA GLN A 556 -3.36 -0.76 -39.77
C GLN A 556 -2.02 -1.44 -39.48
N THR A 557 -1.04 -0.65 -39.07
CA THR A 557 0.35 -1.05 -38.79
C THR A 557 0.82 -0.64 -37.39
N LEU A 558 0.11 0.27 -36.73
CA LEU A 558 0.46 0.83 -35.43
C LEU A 558 -0.68 0.67 -34.42
N ILE A 559 -0.33 0.44 -33.17
CA ILE A 559 -1.24 0.42 -32.03
C ILE A 559 -0.59 1.03 -30.79
N GLY A 560 -1.37 1.75 -30.00
CA GLY A 560 -0.96 2.16 -28.66
C GLY A 560 -2.19 2.23 -27.76
N CYS A 561 -2.11 1.61 -26.58
CA CYS A 561 -3.21 1.60 -25.63
C CYS A 561 -2.83 2.32 -24.34
N GLY A 562 -3.73 3.15 -23.84
CA GLY A 562 -3.53 3.93 -22.63
C GLY A 562 -4.81 4.14 -21.85
N LYS A 563 -4.66 4.41 -20.56
CA LYS A 563 -5.78 4.75 -19.69
C LYS A 563 -6.14 6.23 -19.84
N LYS A 564 -7.29 6.51 -20.43
CA LYS A 564 -7.80 7.86 -20.54
C LYS A 564 -8.15 8.40 -19.15
N LYS A 565 -7.70 9.62 -18.84
CA LYS A 565 -7.97 10.26 -17.55
C LYS A 565 -9.48 10.49 -17.38
N GLY A 566 -10.03 10.07 -16.25
CA GLY A 566 -11.47 10.16 -15.95
C GLY A 566 -12.34 9.02 -16.51
N GLU A 567 -11.78 8.07 -17.27
CA GLU A 567 -12.48 6.82 -17.59
C GLU A 567 -12.06 5.69 -16.64
N ASP A 568 -13.05 5.06 -15.99
CA ASP A 568 -12.82 3.97 -15.07
C ASP A 568 -12.79 2.61 -15.80
N ASN A 569 -11.76 1.81 -15.50
CA ASN A 569 -11.67 0.37 -15.77
C ASN A 569 -11.56 -0.09 -17.24
N ALA A 570 -11.14 0.77 -18.16
CA ALA A 570 -10.83 0.37 -19.53
C ALA A 570 -9.55 1.04 -20.05
N LEU A 571 -8.90 0.37 -21.00
CA LEU A 571 -7.85 0.91 -21.83
C LEU A 571 -8.45 1.35 -23.16
N THR A 572 -8.09 2.55 -23.60
CA THR A 572 -8.39 3.00 -24.94
C THR A 572 -7.19 2.70 -25.82
N CYS A 573 -7.41 1.94 -26.88
CA CYS A 573 -6.41 1.60 -27.88
C CYS A 573 -6.64 2.43 -29.13
N LEU A 574 -5.63 3.19 -29.55
CA LEU A 574 -5.58 3.82 -30.86
C LEU A 574 -4.88 2.89 -31.84
N ILE A 575 -5.43 2.78 -33.04
CA ILE A 575 -5.00 1.85 -34.08
C ILE A 575 -4.87 2.64 -35.38
N GLY A 576 -3.69 2.68 -35.95
CA GLY A 576 -3.32 3.53 -37.10
C GLY A 576 -2.52 2.71 -38.11
N THR A 577 -2.26 3.18 -39.33
CA THR A 577 -2.17 4.58 -39.78
C THR A 577 -3.34 5.07 -40.63
N GLN A 578 -4.49 4.39 -40.62
CA GLN A 578 -5.66 4.79 -41.41
C GLN A 578 -6.85 5.15 -40.51
N GLY A 579 -7.51 6.27 -40.78
CA GLY A 579 -8.73 6.68 -40.06
C GLY A 579 -10.00 5.93 -40.51
N THR A 580 -9.94 5.20 -41.62
CA THR A 580 -11.09 4.55 -42.26
C THR A 580 -11.03 3.03 -42.17
N TRP A 581 -12.20 2.40 -42.16
CA TRP A 581 -12.33 0.95 -42.29
C TRP A 581 -12.39 0.56 -43.77
N PRO A 582 -11.46 -0.25 -44.29
CA PRO A 582 -11.49 -0.67 -45.69
C PRO A 582 -12.60 -1.70 -45.93
N GLU A 583 -13.00 -1.86 -47.19
CA GLU A 583 -13.88 -2.97 -47.57
C GLU A 583 -13.09 -4.29 -47.49
N VAL A 584 -13.37 -5.10 -46.47
CA VAL A 584 -12.71 -6.40 -46.25
C VAL A 584 -13.69 -7.52 -46.52
N THR A 585 -13.34 -8.41 -47.46
CA THR A 585 -14.11 -9.61 -47.76
C THR A 585 -13.53 -10.79 -46.97
N PHE A 586 -14.36 -11.42 -46.14
CA PHE A 586 -14.00 -12.62 -45.40
C PHE A 586 -14.43 -13.86 -46.19
N ASP A 587 -13.71 -14.17 -47.26
CA ASP A 587 -14.00 -15.31 -48.14
C ASP A 587 -12.97 -16.43 -47.99
N SER A 588 -13.39 -17.52 -47.36
CA SER A 588 -12.55 -18.71 -47.16
C SER A 588 -12.27 -19.50 -48.46
N ASN A 589 -12.93 -19.17 -49.57
CA ASN A 589 -12.73 -19.84 -50.86
C ASN A 589 -11.96 -18.98 -51.87
N SER A 590 -11.51 -17.78 -51.47
CA SER A 590 -10.76 -16.89 -52.34
C SER A 590 -9.42 -17.50 -52.75
N GLU A 591 -9.07 -17.40 -54.03
CA GLU A 591 -7.78 -17.88 -54.54
C GLU A 591 -6.62 -16.90 -54.24
N VAL A 592 -6.92 -15.75 -53.64
CA VAL A 592 -5.90 -14.75 -53.33
C VAL A 592 -5.04 -15.24 -52.16
N ALA A 593 -3.72 -15.27 -52.36
CA ALA A 593 -2.80 -15.69 -51.31
C ALA A 593 -2.74 -14.64 -50.16
N PRO A 594 -2.81 -15.07 -48.89
CA PRO A 594 -2.54 -14.21 -47.74
C PRO A 594 -1.16 -13.55 -47.85
N GLY A 595 -1.09 -12.25 -47.53
CA GLY A 595 0.16 -11.46 -47.63
C GLY A 595 0.63 -11.16 -49.06
N SER A 596 -0.16 -11.44 -50.10
CA SER A 596 0.21 -11.15 -51.50
C SER A 596 0.19 -9.66 -51.88
N LYS A 597 -0.43 -8.80 -51.07
CA LYS A 597 -0.60 -7.36 -51.31
C LYS A 597 -0.08 -6.53 -50.13
N CYS A 598 1.08 -6.90 -49.58
CA CYS A 598 1.75 -6.10 -48.57
C CYS A 598 2.11 -4.71 -49.09
N LEU A 599 2.11 -3.72 -48.19
CA LEU A 599 2.58 -2.37 -48.49
C LEU A 599 4.07 -2.38 -48.89
N LYS A 600 4.50 -1.31 -49.55
CA LYS A 600 5.92 -1.10 -49.85
C LYS A 600 6.72 -1.13 -48.54
N ASP A 601 7.85 -1.83 -48.55
CA ASP A 601 8.74 -2.06 -47.40
C ASP A 601 8.23 -3.10 -46.36
N TYR A 602 7.13 -3.79 -46.69
CA TYR A 602 6.65 -4.95 -45.94
C TYR A 602 6.81 -6.22 -46.77
N GLU A 603 7.08 -7.33 -46.09
CA GLU A 603 7.17 -8.66 -46.69
C GLU A 603 6.18 -9.63 -46.06
N ASN A 604 5.79 -10.64 -46.83
CA ASN A 604 4.90 -11.68 -46.36
C ASN A 604 5.64 -12.65 -45.42
N THR A 605 5.36 -12.57 -44.13
CA THR A 605 5.79 -13.54 -43.14
C THR A 605 4.61 -14.40 -42.74
N ASP A 606 4.45 -15.53 -43.44
CA ASP A 606 3.45 -16.56 -43.14
C ASP A 606 2.00 -16.00 -43.11
N GLY A 607 1.63 -15.25 -44.15
CA GLY A 607 0.31 -14.66 -44.35
C GLY A 607 0.09 -13.31 -43.66
N LEU A 608 1.08 -12.81 -42.91
CA LEU A 608 1.07 -11.50 -42.28
C LEU A 608 2.15 -10.60 -42.88
N CYS A 609 1.80 -9.36 -43.24
CA CYS A 609 2.74 -8.38 -43.78
C CYS A 609 3.55 -7.73 -42.66
N THR A 610 4.84 -8.05 -42.57
CA THR A 610 5.77 -7.55 -41.54
C THR A 610 6.77 -6.57 -42.15
N PHE A 611 7.18 -5.56 -41.39
CA PHE A 611 8.13 -4.55 -41.90
C PHE A 611 9.55 -5.14 -41.92
N PHE A 612 10.19 -5.15 -43.09
CA PHE A 612 11.56 -5.61 -43.24
C PHE A 612 12.53 -4.42 -43.22
N SER A 613 13.38 -4.34 -42.19
CA SER A 613 14.50 -3.39 -42.21
C SER A 613 15.65 -3.97 -43.05
N PRO A 614 16.02 -3.36 -44.18
CA PRO A 614 17.19 -3.80 -44.92
C PRO A 614 18.43 -3.67 -44.05
N THR A 615 19.08 -4.80 -43.76
CA THR A 615 20.38 -4.80 -43.07
C THR A 615 21.35 -3.96 -43.91
N PRO A 616 22.09 -3.00 -43.32
CA PRO A 616 23.11 -2.28 -44.06
C PRO A 616 24.06 -3.29 -44.70
N PRO A 617 24.42 -3.15 -46.00
CA PRO A 617 25.35 -4.07 -46.62
C PRO A 617 26.64 -4.09 -45.80
N PRO A 618 27.21 -5.28 -45.51
CA PRO A 618 28.45 -5.37 -44.75
C PRO A 618 29.50 -4.48 -45.42
N PRO A 619 30.28 -3.72 -44.64
CA PRO A 619 31.26 -2.79 -45.19
C PRO A 619 32.15 -3.56 -46.18
N LYS A 620 32.16 -3.11 -47.44
CA LYS A 620 33.00 -3.70 -48.49
C LYS A 620 34.42 -3.81 -47.94
N LYS A 621 34.90 -5.03 -47.71
CA LYS A 621 36.31 -5.27 -47.40
C LYS A 621 37.13 -4.67 -48.54
N VAL A 622 37.81 -3.57 -48.25
CA VAL A 622 38.85 -3.01 -49.11
C VAL A 622 39.93 -4.08 -49.20
N ILE A 623 40.05 -4.70 -50.38
CA ILE A 623 41.14 -5.60 -50.72
C ILE A 623 42.40 -4.72 -50.83
N PRO A 624 43.43 -4.92 -49.98
CA PRO A 624 44.70 -4.25 -50.18
C PRO A 624 45.37 -4.87 -51.40
N GLN A 625 45.55 -4.08 -52.46
CA GLN A 625 46.47 -4.44 -53.54
C GLN A 625 47.89 -4.44 -52.96
N GLY A 626 48.60 -5.57 -53.13
CA GLY A 626 50.01 -5.73 -52.80
C GLY A 626 50.91 -4.76 -53.58
N GLY A 627 52.17 -4.57 -53.27
CA GLY A 627 53.07 -5.21 -52.32
C GLY A 627 54.50 -4.87 -52.76
N ALA A 628 55.47 -4.89 -51.84
CA ALA A 628 56.89 -5.11 -52.14
C ALA A 628 57.65 -5.51 -50.85
N PRO A 629 58.74 -6.30 -50.94
CA PRO A 629 58.97 -7.40 -50.00
C PRO A 629 60.29 -7.36 -49.20
N LYS A 630 60.43 -8.39 -48.32
CA LYS A 630 61.60 -8.91 -47.57
C LYS A 630 61.65 -8.43 -46.11
N ARG A 631 61.99 -9.25 -45.12
CA ARG A 631 62.92 -10.38 -45.07
C ARG A 631 62.57 -11.33 -43.89
N ILE A 632 62.88 -12.61 -44.07
CA ILE A 632 62.67 -13.74 -43.15
C ILE A 632 63.73 -13.77 -42.04
N GLU A 633 63.32 -14.02 -40.80
CA GLU A 633 64.08 -14.75 -39.75
C GLU A 633 63.07 -15.27 -38.69
N ARG A 634 62.60 -16.51 -38.86
CA ARG A 634 62.91 -17.74 -38.09
C ARG A 634 62.72 -17.71 -36.55
N VAL A 635 61.72 -18.51 -36.14
CA VAL A 635 61.76 -19.56 -35.07
C VAL A 635 61.96 -19.03 -33.64
N THR A 636 61.07 -19.24 -32.67
CA THR A 636 60.77 -20.56 -32.07
C THR A 636 59.49 -20.49 -31.20
N GLN A 637 58.68 -21.55 -31.24
CA GLN A 637 57.63 -21.86 -30.24
C GLN A 637 58.24 -22.19 -28.88
N ARG A 638 57.52 -21.85 -27.79
CA ARG A 638 57.28 -22.74 -26.63
C ARG A 638 56.11 -22.21 -25.79
N ILE A 639 55.07 -23.03 -25.73
CA ILE A 639 54.04 -23.16 -24.68
C ILE A 639 54.59 -24.22 -23.67
N PRO A 640 54.06 -24.50 -22.45
CA PRO A 640 53.14 -23.85 -21.49
C PRO A 640 53.94 -23.56 -20.18
N GLU A 641 53.43 -23.20 -18.99
CA GLU A 641 52.42 -23.90 -18.17
C GLU A 641 52.25 -23.18 -16.81
N ALA A 642 51.12 -23.49 -16.18
CA ALA A 642 50.57 -22.91 -14.97
C ALA A 642 51.37 -23.18 -13.69
N ALA A 643 51.19 -22.31 -12.68
CA ALA A 643 51.07 -22.74 -11.29
C ALA A 643 50.34 -21.68 -10.45
N ALA A 644 49.44 -22.18 -9.63
CA ALA A 644 48.61 -21.47 -8.66
C ALA A 644 49.32 -21.22 -7.33
N GLN A 645 48.72 -20.34 -6.51
CA GLN A 645 48.61 -20.28 -5.03
C GLN A 645 48.85 -18.83 -4.56
N GLN A 646 47.89 -18.09 -3.98
CA GLN A 646 47.04 -18.26 -2.78
C GLN A 646 47.62 -17.44 -1.60
N SER A 647 46.70 -16.82 -0.83
CA SER A 647 46.85 -16.17 0.49
C SER A 647 47.57 -14.81 0.51
N ASP A 648 47.24 -13.82 1.34
CA ASP A 648 46.13 -13.53 2.24
C ASP A 648 46.35 -12.08 2.75
N GLU A 649 45.25 -11.42 3.15
CA GLU A 649 45.15 -10.52 4.32
C GLU A 649 45.55 -9.00 4.27
N LYS A 650 44.52 -8.17 4.59
CA LYS A 650 44.50 -6.85 5.29
C LYS A 650 45.12 -5.63 4.58
N ASP A 651 44.53 -4.43 4.48
CA ASP A 651 43.73 -3.63 5.41
C ASP A 651 43.25 -2.33 4.70
N GLU A 652 42.20 -1.72 5.27
CA GLU A 652 41.68 -0.34 5.17
C GLU A 652 41.00 0.25 3.91
N PRO A 653 39.92 1.04 4.09
CA PRO A 653 39.07 1.54 3.02
C PRO A 653 39.47 2.96 2.55
N ASP A 654 39.73 3.09 1.25
CA ASP A 654 39.92 4.38 0.61
C ASP A 654 38.58 5.15 0.51
N THR A 655 38.65 6.38 0.99
CA THR A 655 37.63 7.43 0.97
C THR A 655 37.42 7.93 -0.46
N ALA A 656 36.35 7.50 -1.11
CA ALA A 656 35.93 8.06 -2.39
C ALA A 656 35.22 9.40 -2.20
N THR A 657 35.95 10.45 -2.55
CA THR A 657 35.50 11.85 -2.62
C THR A 657 34.47 12.01 -3.76
N THR A 658 33.25 12.37 -3.42
CA THR A 658 32.18 12.74 -4.35
C THR A 658 32.52 14.08 -5.02
N LYS A 659 32.82 14.05 -6.32
CA LYS A 659 32.84 15.25 -7.17
C LYS A 659 31.41 15.61 -7.55
N PHE A 660 30.87 16.64 -6.88
CA PHE A 660 29.68 17.36 -7.34
C PHE A 660 30.00 18.13 -8.63
N SER A 661 29.36 17.73 -9.73
CA SER A 661 29.33 18.53 -10.96
C SER A 661 28.18 19.53 -10.87
N SER A 662 28.55 20.81 -10.90
CA SER A 662 27.67 21.96 -11.07
C SER A 662 27.00 21.94 -12.45
N TYR A 663 25.93 22.73 -12.61
CA TYR A 663 25.13 23.03 -13.82
C TYR A 663 23.78 22.30 -13.94
N LEU A 664 22.74 22.92 -13.35
CA LEU A 664 21.54 23.32 -14.12
C LEU A 664 20.72 24.33 -13.29
N MET A 665 20.88 25.62 -13.58
CA MET A 665 19.95 26.67 -13.17
C MET A 665 18.84 26.71 -14.21
N ILE A 666 17.61 26.32 -13.85
CA ILE A 666 16.42 26.59 -14.67
C ILE A 666 15.58 27.65 -13.97
N SER A 667 15.59 28.82 -14.59
CA SER A 667 14.73 29.98 -14.36
C SER A 667 13.28 29.68 -14.73
N PHE A 668 12.34 29.89 -13.79
CA PHE A 668 10.91 30.00 -14.11
C PHE A 668 10.63 31.38 -14.72
N SER A 669 10.17 31.41 -15.97
CA SER A 669 9.53 32.57 -16.58
C SER A 669 8.08 32.23 -16.87
N ILE A 670 7.16 32.91 -16.18
CA ILE A 670 5.73 32.88 -16.46
C ILE A 670 5.48 33.82 -17.65
N ILE A 671 4.95 33.28 -18.75
CA ILE A 671 4.36 34.07 -19.84
C ILE A 671 2.88 33.69 -19.94
N LEU A 672 2.02 34.62 -19.53
CA LEU A 672 0.61 34.67 -19.92
C LEU A 672 0.52 35.28 -21.32
N PHE A 673 -0.08 34.57 -22.28
CA PHE A 673 -0.74 35.21 -23.41
C PHE A 673 -2.07 34.52 -23.73
N LEU A 674 -3.07 35.38 -23.87
CA LEU A 674 -4.47 35.14 -24.16
C LEU A 674 -4.68 34.61 -25.58
N TYR A 675 -5.65 33.70 -25.74
CA TYR A 675 -6.78 33.88 -26.66
C TYR A 675 -8.01 33.14 -26.14
#